data_AF-A0A2V7P2L1-F1
#
_entry.id   AF-A0A2V7P2L1-F1
#
_cell.length_a   1.000
_cell.length_b   1.000
_cell.length_c   1.000
_cell.angle_alpha   90.00
_cell.angle_beta   90.00
_cell.angle_gamma   90.00
#
_symmetry.space_group_name_H-M   'P 1'
#
loop_
_entity.id
_entity.type
_entity.pdbx_description
1 polymer ?
#
loop_
_entity_poly.entity_id
_entity_poly.type
_entity_poly.pdbx_seq_one_letter_code
_entity_poly.pdbx_strand_id
1 'polypeptide(L)'
;MQLNVRFELKADQFRNLRCSAIDLQQALSGCAAGFPTISPNPQYSIRSGGVVGQRLHLNVDFDSQREFDANNNLQVWYEGLEDEPLRRVEAGNVTFQAPRSRFISAAIPANNFGVQAIAQFGALELRGIYAQQKGNVVMDRVYTIGDVTTQPIDREGRDLDYEAGRFFFAVDPAAIPGYPAVDILSLEATPLPAALRVGGLHVYRMRAVSPLSSSNQNIGGLRAVACGPGAQPVDCGAERAGPFQWEVLQEGRDYYADPSGAWFALASRLDQSDYLAVSYIPVGETSCSSGRCVGTFPVTARPDPSFVDTLRLVYDPRPGVTAATPSFRFEIRSAYRVGGSEVTRETVTLALTVNRRERTVAADETYLARLGLALVSDANVFDQYNRLFPRTRDPLQGAPVRDYFVVFPHLTPFADPAKLDATERNDSLYRTPRALLATQGPPSVFALRMHASVSASADRGLLSLNSFQIRDGSERIYVGTTLLTRGTDYTIDYATGQVQFRNPDALFPVGGVAQVRAQFEERAAFVVSPTSIFGLAGRYDLGARGTVNFTGLFQREQSAFTRPPLGSEPASTFIGGVSTELHFRPAWITRALAKLPGIHTDAPSFLNVSAEIAMSRPGPNPAGQAYIEEFEGEAGRFLSLAEQSWHWGSVPSTARGAESFGIAPGGFAFADAAALTWQNLPSDPSGRPMQFLPQQIDPTIRLVGQGQSAEPVLWLMLKPDTLLGLANSRTGAPNWVRPHHDGPRWRAITQVLSPTGIDLSRVEFLELWVWEDNHRVAKAANTALLLDFGSVFEDALAFVPETLTVTPQGDTVYSGDRAAGLGRLDTERDPLTHSWSATQDDEGILSDRIVDGIWDATQGRRVDTLPLCSARVNGALPAYAFGDLRSRCGRHNGAVDTEDQDGDFLLDSLAGVKTREDFARFVFPIGDDRYFVRDGGMVAVRDSFGNPDGASGWRLYRIPFRTDTLEQGSVTLRQIQSLRVTIVTPQNGPLGRPDPQVFFGLARVRLVGATWVKRADTPIPGLAGDRGSGTGEVIAAV
;
A
#
# COMPACT_ATOMS: atom_id res chain seq x y z
N MET A 1 -15.02 -19.58 44.81
CA MET A 1 -15.32 -19.03 43.47
C MET A 1 -15.44 -17.52 43.59
N GLN A 2 -14.65 -16.77 42.83
CA GLN A 2 -14.71 -15.32 42.70
C GLN A 2 -15.15 -15.01 41.27
N LEU A 3 -16.30 -14.36 41.13
CA LEU A 3 -16.86 -13.96 39.85
C LEU A 3 -16.96 -12.44 39.88
N ASN A 4 -16.20 -11.77 39.01
CA ASN A 4 -16.34 -10.34 38.79
C ASN A 4 -16.95 -10.17 37.40
N VAL A 5 -18.13 -9.57 37.34
CA VAL A 5 -18.76 -9.21 36.07
C VAL A 5 -18.94 -7.71 36.07
N ARG A 6 -18.35 -7.06 35.07
CA ARG A 6 -18.48 -5.64 34.80
C ARG A 6 -19.14 -5.49 33.44
N PHE A 7 -20.40 -5.11 33.46
CA PHE A 7 -21.11 -4.74 32.26
C PHE A 7 -20.85 -3.26 31.99
N GLU A 8 -20.04 -2.98 30.98
CA GLU A 8 -19.89 -1.63 30.46
C GLU A 8 -20.67 -1.51 29.17
N LEU A 9 -21.51 -0.49 29.08
CA LEU A 9 -22.07 -0.04 27.81
C LEU A 9 -21.19 1.11 27.35
N LYS A 10 -20.43 0.90 26.29
CA LYS A 10 -19.69 1.99 25.66
C LYS A 10 -20.59 2.59 24.59
N ALA A 11 -20.79 3.89 24.69
CA ALA A 11 -21.48 4.66 23.68
C ALA A 11 -20.57 5.84 23.34
N ASP A 12 -19.86 5.74 22.23
CA ASP A 12 -18.99 6.81 21.75
C ASP A 12 -19.81 7.73 20.85
N GLN A 13 -19.94 9.00 21.24
CA GLN A 13 -20.56 10.01 20.40
C GLN A 13 -19.46 10.70 19.60
N PHE A 14 -19.32 10.31 18.34
CA PHE A 14 -18.50 11.05 17.38
C PHE A 14 -19.35 12.15 16.76
N ARG A 15 -18.94 13.41 16.92
CA ARG A 15 -19.60 14.55 16.29
C ARG A 15 -18.65 15.18 15.27
N ASN A 16 -18.93 14.94 14.00
CA ASN A 16 -18.29 15.67 12.93
C ASN A 16 -19.02 17.02 12.78
N LEU A 17 -18.26 18.11 12.91
CA LEU A 17 -18.77 19.48 12.81
C LEU A 17 -18.75 20.01 11.37
N ARG A 18 -18.10 19.30 10.44
CA ARG A 18 -17.94 19.67 9.03
C ARG A 18 -18.21 18.45 8.16
N CYS A 19 -19.43 18.34 7.69
CA CYS A 19 -19.90 17.18 6.92
C CYS A 19 -20.14 17.55 5.48
N SER A 20 -19.55 16.79 4.56
CA SER A 20 -19.92 16.81 3.16
C SER A 20 -21.22 16.03 2.92
N ALA A 21 -21.80 16.18 1.72
CA ALA A 21 -22.98 15.41 1.32
C ALA A 21 -22.74 13.90 1.35
N ILE A 22 -21.54 13.45 0.98
CA ILE A 22 -21.17 12.03 1.03
C ILE A 22 -20.95 11.54 2.47
N ASP A 23 -20.45 12.39 3.38
CA ASP A 23 -20.32 12.02 4.80
C ASP A 23 -21.70 11.81 5.44
N LEU A 24 -22.71 12.59 5.05
CA LEU A 24 -24.09 12.43 5.53
C LEU A 24 -24.71 11.08 5.11
N GLN A 25 -24.22 10.46 4.04
CA GLN A 25 -24.63 9.13 3.56
C GLN A 25 -23.97 7.97 4.33
N GLN A 26 -22.89 8.24 5.07
CA GLN A 26 -22.14 7.24 5.81
C GLN A 26 -22.68 7.08 7.23
N ALA A 27 -22.98 5.84 7.62
CA ALA A 27 -23.55 5.55 8.94
C ALA A 27 -22.62 5.90 10.13
N LEU A 28 -21.31 6.00 9.89
CA LEU A 28 -20.28 6.19 10.92
C LEU A 28 -19.52 7.53 10.80
N SER A 29 -19.99 8.48 9.98
CA SER A 29 -19.30 9.77 9.76
C SER A 29 -19.35 10.73 10.94
N GLY A 30 -20.22 10.48 11.94
CA GLY A 30 -20.47 11.38 13.06
C GLY A 30 -21.26 12.64 12.68
N CYS A 31 -21.82 12.71 11.46
CA CYS A 31 -22.57 13.87 10.96
C CYS A 31 -24.01 13.95 11.48
N ALA A 32 -24.64 12.80 11.72
CA ALA A 32 -25.92 12.73 12.41
C ALA A 32 -25.68 12.65 13.92
N ALA A 33 -26.35 13.53 14.69
CA ALA A 33 -26.24 13.50 16.15
C ALA A 33 -26.90 12.23 16.71
N GLY A 34 -26.11 11.30 17.21
CA GLY A 34 -26.56 10.08 17.87
C GLY A 34 -25.41 9.25 18.40
N PHE A 35 -25.71 8.22 19.20
CA PHE A 35 -24.78 7.14 19.50
C PHE A 35 -24.95 6.09 18.40
N PRO A 36 -24.05 6.02 17.40
CA PRO A 36 -24.26 5.17 16.22
C PRO A 36 -24.31 3.69 16.60
N THR A 37 -23.63 3.29 17.67
CA THR A 37 -23.65 1.94 18.21
C THR A 37 -23.45 1.98 19.73
N ILE A 38 -24.44 1.48 20.49
CA ILE A 38 -24.19 1.09 21.88
C ILE A 38 -23.57 -0.30 21.79
N SER A 39 -22.25 -0.37 21.97
CA SER A 39 -21.58 -1.66 22.02
C SER A 39 -21.56 -2.13 23.46
N PRO A 40 -22.20 -3.28 23.78
CA PRO A 40 -21.95 -3.92 25.04
C PRO A 40 -20.49 -4.36 25.02
N ASN A 41 -19.72 -3.90 26.01
CA ASN A 41 -18.38 -4.39 26.30
C ASN A 41 -18.46 -5.21 27.59
N PRO A 42 -19.05 -6.44 27.56
CA PRO A 42 -19.16 -7.27 28.74
C PRO A 42 -17.76 -7.73 29.14
N GLN A 43 -17.28 -7.21 30.26
CA GLN A 43 -16.03 -7.65 30.87
C GLN A 43 -16.39 -8.62 31.98
N TYR A 44 -15.88 -9.84 31.91
CA TYR A 44 -16.06 -10.82 32.95
C TYR A 44 -14.73 -11.49 33.26
N SER A 45 -14.43 -11.57 34.55
CA SER A 45 -13.35 -12.37 35.07
C SER A 45 -13.87 -13.37 36.09
N ILE A 46 -13.49 -14.62 35.90
CA ILE A 46 -13.91 -15.76 36.72
C ILE A 46 -12.64 -16.41 37.26
N ARG A 47 -12.48 -16.38 38.58
CA ARG A 47 -11.43 -17.12 39.27
C ARG A 47 -12.05 -18.12 40.23
N SER A 48 -11.96 -19.40 39.91
CA SER A 48 -12.49 -20.49 40.74
C SER A 48 -11.44 -21.56 40.91
N GLY A 49 -11.22 -21.98 42.15
CA GLY A 49 -10.27 -23.03 42.50
C GLY A 49 -10.84 -23.91 43.60
N GLY A 50 -10.57 -25.21 43.57
CA GLY A 50 -10.92 -26.14 44.64
C GLY A 50 -11.47 -27.47 44.15
N VAL A 51 -11.91 -28.29 45.10
CA VAL A 51 -12.50 -29.62 44.86
C VAL A 51 -14.01 -29.54 45.07
N VAL A 52 -14.79 -30.01 44.10
CA VAL A 52 -16.23 -30.23 44.18
C VAL A 52 -16.48 -31.69 44.52
N GLY A 53 -17.03 -31.93 45.72
CA GLY A 53 -17.12 -33.28 46.29
C GLY A 53 -15.73 -33.80 46.67
N GLN A 54 -15.37 -35.00 46.19
CA GLN A 54 -14.08 -35.64 46.47
C GLN A 54 -13.23 -35.94 45.22
N ARG A 55 -13.79 -35.74 44.02
CA ARG A 55 -13.18 -36.24 42.77
C ARG A 55 -13.11 -35.21 41.65
N LEU A 56 -13.87 -34.13 41.70
CA LEU A 56 -13.87 -33.11 40.65
C LEU A 56 -13.07 -31.91 41.14
N HIS A 57 -12.04 -31.52 40.40
CA HIS A 57 -11.17 -30.41 40.71
C HIS A 57 -11.32 -29.33 39.65
N LEU A 58 -11.29 -28.09 40.08
CA LEU A 58 -11.48 -26.92 39.25
C LEU A 58 -10.30 -25.96 39.46
N ASN A 59 -9.75 -25.45 38.35
CA ASN A 59 -8.80 -24.35 38.32
C ASN A 59 -9.13 -23.48 37.10
N VAL A 60 -10.01 -22.51 37.33
CA VAL A 60 -10.49 -21.55 36.35
C VAL A 60 -9.94 -20.18 36.73
N ASP A 61 -9.25 -19.54 35.80
CA ASP A 61 -8.77 -18.17 35.84
C ASP A 61 -8.92 -17.59 34.43
N PHE A 62 -10.12 -17.08 34.19
CA PHE A 62 -10.54 -16.52 32.91
C PHE A 62 -10.78 -15.03 33.09
N ASP A 63 -10.29 -14.21 32.15
CA ASP A 63 -10.58 -12.78 32.08
C ASP A 63 -10.68 -12.36 30.61
N SER A 64 -11.85 -11.86 30.24
CA SER A 64 -12.16 -11.32 28.91
C SER A 64 -11.30 -10.12 28.48
N GLN A 65 -10.59 -9.48 29.41
CA GLN A 65 -9.72 -8.33 29.15
C GLN A 65 -8.23 -8.70 29.05
N ARG A 66 -7.87 -10.00 29.10
CA ARG A 66 -6.49 -10.41 28.82
C ARG A 66 -6.17 -10.16 27.37
N GLU A 67 -5.08 -9.42 27.14
CA GLU A 67 -4.53 -9.11 25.82
C GLU A 67 -4.26 -10.37 24.97
N PHE A 68 -3.94 -11.48 25.64
CA PHE A 68 -3.69 -12.77 25.01
C PHE A 68 -4.62 -13.85 25.57
N ASP A 69 -5.46 -14.43 24.72
CA ASP A 69 -6.36 -15.54 25.09
C ASP A 69 -5.63 -16.76 25.65
N ALA A 70 -4.36 -16.97 25.26
CA ALA A 70 -3.52 -18.04 25.80
C ALA A 70 -3.24 -17.90 27.30
N ASN A 71 -3.39 -16.69 27.86
CA ASN A 71 -3.22 -16.43 29.29
C ASN A 71 -4.44 -16.87 30.09
N ASN A 72 -5.60 -17.08 29.47
CA ASN A 72 -6.77 -17.64 30.15
C ASN A 72 -6.53 -19.11 30.48
N ASN A 73 -6.72 -19.49 31.74
CA ASN A 73 -6.59 -20.87 32.22
C ASN A 73 -7.96 -21.40 32.62
N LEU A 74 -8.41 -22.46 31.95
CA LEU A 74 -9.66 -23.13 32.21
C LEU A 74 -9.36 -24.62 32.35
N GLN A 75 -9.07 -25.11 33.54
CA GLN A 75 -8.76 -26.52 33.75
C GLN A 75 -9.76 -27.13 34.73
N VAL A 76 -10.42 -28.20 34.29
CA VAL A 76 -11.32 -29.01 35.10
C VAL A 76 -10.84 -30.44 35.02
N TRP A 77 -10.67 -31.14 36.15
CA TRP A 77 -10.28 -32.54 36.10
C TRP A 77 -11.01 -33.42 37.10
N TYR A 78 -11.33 -34.62 36.67
CA TYR A 78 -11.71 -35.74 37.50
C TYR A 78 -10.46 -36.46 37.99
N GLU A 79 -10.43 -36.85 39.26
CA GLU A 79 -9.39 -37.68 39.87
C GLU A 79 -10.03 -38.93 40.48
N GLY A 80 -9.61 -40.10 39.99
CA GLY A 80 -10.07 -41.41 40.44
C GLY A 80 -9.39 -41.86 41.71
N LEU A 81 -9.98 -42.83 42.42
CA LEU A 81 -9.38 -43.40 43.62
C LEU A 81 -8.16 -44.28 43.30
N GLU A 82 -7.40 -44.65 44.34
CA GLU A 82 -6.13 -45.38 44.20
C GLU A 82 -6.27 -46.76 43.51
N ASP A 83 -7.45 -47.36 43.52
CA ASP A 83 -7.72 -48.67 42.90
C ASP A 83 -8.52 -48.60 41.58
N GLU A 84 -8.84 -47.39 41.09
CA GLU A 84 -9.63 -47.22 39.87
C GLU A 84 -8.77 -47.23 38.60
N PRO A 85 -9.22 -47.89 37.51
CA PRO A 85 -8.46 -47.95 36.27
C PRO A 85 -8.37 -46.59 35.57
N LEU A 86 -9.32 -45.68 35.78
CA LEU A 86 -9.29 -44.32 35.26
C LEU A 86 -8.74 -43.39 36.33
N ARG A 87 -7.48 -42.95 36.17
CA ARG A 87 -6.79 -42.13 37.16
C ARG A 87 -7.18 -40.67 37.07
N ARG A 88 -7.23 -40.12 35.87
CA ARG A 88 -7.48 -38.70 35.67
C ARG A 88 -8.14 -38.41 34.33
N VAL A 89 -9.12 -37.52 34.31
CA VAL A 89 -9.66 -36.94 33.07
C VAL A 89 -9.64 -35.43 33.21
N GLU A 90 -8.89 -34.74 32.36
CA GLU A 90 -8.76 -33.29 32.35
C GLU A 90 -9.50 -32.74 31.12
N ALA A 91 -10.17 -31.60 31.28
CA ALA A 91 -10.84 -30.86 30.23
C ALA A 91 -10.49 -29.37 30.32
N GLY A 92 -10.38 -28.74 29.15
CA GLY A 92 -9.93 -27.36 28.98
C GLY A 92 -8.42 -27.29 28.74
N ASN A 93 -7.67 -26.49 29.49
CA ASN A 93 -6.23 -26.35 29.34
C ASN A 93 -5.50 -27.63 29.80
N VAL A 94 -4.99 -28.39 28.84
CA VAL A 94 -4.32 -29.68 29.03
C VAL A 94 -2.90 -29.65 28.51
N THR A 95 -2.00 -30.38 29.17
CA THR A 95 -0.60 -30.51 28.76
C THR A 95 -0.25 -31.97 28.64
N PHE A 96 -0.04 -32.45 27.42
CA PHE A 96 0.36 -33.83 27.19
C PHE A 96 1.88 -34.00 27.36
N GLN A 97 2.27 -34.75 28.38
CA GLN A 97 3.67 -35.11 28.59
C GLN A 97 3.91 -36.50 28.02
N ALA A 98 4.57 -36.55 26.87
CA ALA A 98 5.07 -37.80 26.33
C ALA A 98 6.28 -38.31 27.14
N PRO A 99 6.49 -39.63 27.22
CA PRO A 99 7.72 -40.22 27.74
C PRO A 99 8.97 -39.64 27.07
N ARG A 100 10.06 -39.51 27.84
CA ARG A 100 11.33 -38.98 27.34
C ARG A 100 11.84 -39.83 26.18
N SER A 101 12.29 -39.17 25.12
CA SER A 101 12.87 -39.82 23.95
C SER A 101 13.93 -38.91 23.31
N ARG A 102 14.89 -39.50 22.61
CA ARG A 102 15.98 -38.81 21.90
C ARG A 102 15.59 -38.47 20.45
N PHE A 103 14.65 -39.20 19.84
CA PHE A 103 14.24 -39.02 18.45
C PHE A 103 12.90 -38.31 18.30
N ILE A 104 11.96 -38.54 19.21
CA ILE A 104 10.71 -37.76 19.31
C ILE A 104 11.00 -36.54 20.17
N SER A 105 11.45 -35.47 19.49
CA SER A 105 11.67 -34.15 20.08
C SER A 105 10.47 -33.23 19.93
N ALA A 106 9.42 -33.66 19.21
CA ALA A 106 8.20 -32.89 18.99
C ALA A 106 7.50 -32.61 20.32
N ALA A 107 7.81 -31.45 20.90
CA ALA A 107 7.06 -30.90 22.01
C ALA A 107 5.69 -30.51 21.44
N ILE A 108 4.65 -31.24 21.83
CA ILE A 108 3.31 -30.69 21.75
C ILE A 108 3.35 -29.45 22.65
N PRO A 109 3.09 -28.24 22.12
CA PRO A 109 3.11 -27.05 22.94
C PRO A 109 2.19 -27.23 24.14
N ALA A 110 2.62 -26.79 25.32
CA ALA A 110 1.81 -26.97 26.51
C ALA A 110 0.55 -26.11 26.43
N ASN A 111 -0.41 -26.33 27.33
CA ASN A 111 -1.61 -25.48 27.46
C ASN A 111 -2.58 -25.52 26.25
N ASN A 112 -2.69 -26.66 25.58
CA ASN A 112 -3.69 -26.86 24.52
C ASN A 112 -5.08 -26.92 25.12
N PHE A 113 -6.09 -26.55 24.35
CA PHE A 113 -7.47 -26.60 24.82
C PHE A 113 -8.16 -27.87 24.32
N GLY A 114 -8.53 -28.78 25.23
CA GLY A 114 -9.11 -30.07 24.87
C GLY A 114 -9.35 -30.98 26.06
N VAL A 115 -9.26 -32.29 25.81
CA VAL A 115 -9.48 -33.35 26.80
C VAL A 115 -8.25 -34.24 26.86
N GLN A 116 -7.85 -34.60 28.07
CA GLN A 116 -6.80 -35.59 28.33
C GLN A 116 -7.33 -36.64 29.30
N ALA A 117 -6.96 -37.90 29.10
CA ALA A 117 -7.27 -38.98 30.03
C ALA A 117 -6.01 -39.78 30.38
N ILE A 118 -5.87 -40.17 31.65
CA ILE A 118 -4.84 -41.06 32.16
C ILE A 118 -5.53 -42.26 32.79
N ALA A 119 -5.18 -43.45 32.34
CA ALA A 119 -5.69 -44.71 32.85
C ALA A 119 -4.53 -45.63 33.26
N GLN A 120 -4.68 -46.34 34.37
CA GLN A 120 -3.70 -47.29 34.90
C GLN A 120 -4.31 -48.69 34.91
N PHE A 121 -3.71 -49.60 34.16
CA PHE A 121 -4.08 -51.02 34.11
C PHE A 121 -2.90 -51.86 34.64
N GLY A 122 -2.85 -52.05 35.96
CA GLY A 122 -1.74 -52.76 36.61
C GLY A 122 -0.41 -52.02 36.40
N ALA A 123 0.52 -52.61 35.65
CA ALA A 123 1.82 -52.03 35.33
C ALA A 123 1.80 -51.10 34.09
N LEU A 124 0.68 -51.04 33.37
CA LEU A 124 0.52 -50.22 32.16
C LEU A 124 -0.19 -48.90 32.49
N GLU A 125 0.49 -47.78 32.30
CA GLU A 125 -0.11 -46.45 32.25
C GLU A 125 -0.42 -46.10 30.79
N LEU A 126 -1.62 -45.61 30.52
CA LEU A 126 -2.06 -45.09 29.22
C LEU A 126 -2.49 -43.63 29.39
N ARG A 127 -1.97 -42.75 28.52
CA ARG A 127 -2.32 -41.34 28.47
C ARG A 127 -2.80 -40.98 27.07
N GLY A 128 -4.01 -40.46 26.96
CA GLY A 128 -4.59 -39.96 25.70
C GLY A 128 -4.83 -38.45 25.76
N ILE A 129 -4.70 -37.75 24.64
CA ILE A 129 -5.08 -36.35 24.46
C ILE A 129 -5.84 -36.16 23.14
N TYR A 130 -6.87 -35.34 23.19
CA TYR A 130 -7.50 -34.71 22.03
C TYR A 130 -7.65 -33.22 22.33
N ALA A 131 -6.91 -32.37 21.64
CA ALA A 131 -6.89 -30.94 21.93
C ALA A 131 -6.61 -30.08 20.70
N GLN A 132 -6.97 -28.81 20.77
CA GLN A 132 -6.61 -27.79 19.80
C GLN A 132 -5.48 -26.93 20.36
N GLN A 133 -4.43 -26.72 19.55
CA GLN A 133 -3.31 -25.89 19.92
C GLN A 133 -3.76 -24.43 20.05
N LYS A 134 -3.49 -23.84 21.21
CA LYS A 134 -3.72 -22.41 21.47
C LYS A 134 -2.37 -21.71 21.62
N GLY A 135 -2.05 -20.84 20.67
CA GLY A 135 -1.07 -19.75 20.80
C GLY A 135 0.40 -20.12 20.98
N ASN A 136 0.76 -21.30 21.48
CA ASN A 136 2.17 -21.58 21.81
C ASN A 136 2.95 -22.04 20.58
N VAL A 137 4.06 -21.37 20.30
CA VAL A 137 5.00 -21.66 19.19
C VAL A 137 6.39 -21.92 19.76
N VAL A 138 7.07 -22.93 19.26
CA VAL A 138 8.47 -23.21 19.64
C VAL A 138 9.39 -22.34 18.80
N MET A 139 10.19 -21.51 19.46
CA MET A 139 11.24 -20.70 18.85
C MET A 139 12.60 -21.38 19.04
N ASP A 140 13.46 -21.27 18.03
CA ASP A 140 14.85 -21.72 18.07
C ASP A 140 15.74 -20.59 17.55
N ARG A 141 16.64 -20.08 18.40
CA ARG A 141 17.50 -18.94 18.11
C ARG A 141 18.95 -19.26 18.44
N VAL A 142 19.85 -18.77 17.59
CA VAL A 142 21.29 -18.93 17.76
C VAL A 142 21.92 -17.56 17.96
N TYR A 143 22.84 -17.46 18.90
CA TYR A 143 23.57 -16.26 19.27
C TYR A 143 25.06 -16.56 19.33
N THR A 144 25.86 -15.52 19.13
CA THR A 144 27.31 -15.56 19.29
C THR A 144 27.68 -14.61 20.42
N ILE A 145 28.30 -15.12 21.48
CA ILE A 145 28.71 -14.34 22.66
C ILE A 145 30.23 -14.21 22.66
N GLY A 146 30.71 -12.98 22.53
CA GLY A 146 32.11 -12.55 22.68
C GLY A 146 32.19 -11.32 23.59
N ASP A 147 32.87 -10.25 23.17
CA ASP A 147 32.86 -8.96 23.89
C ASP A 147 31.47 -8.28 23.85
N VAL A 148 30.70 -8.58 22.79
CA VAL A 148 29.31 -8.15 22.58
C VAL A 148 28.52 -9.40 22.16
N THR A 149 27.25 -9.47 22.54
CA THR A 149 26.33 -10.52 22.08
C THR A 149 25.78 -10.15 20.72
N THR A 150 25.92 -11.04 19.73
CA THR A 150 25.38 -10.84 18.38
C THR A 150 24.42 -11.94 17.96
N GLN A 151 23.49 -11.60 17.06
CA GLN A 151 22.57 -12.54 16.43
C GLN A 151 22.81 -12.54 14.92
N PRO A 152 22.98 -13.72 14.28
CA PRO A 152 23.07 -13.80 12.83
C PRO A 152 21.73 -13.41 12.20
N ILE A 153 21.81 -12.67 11.11
CA ILE A 153 20.72 -12.36 10.20
C ILE A 153 21.07 -12.90 8.82
N ASP A 154 20.16 -13.69 8.27
CA ASP A 154 20.22 -14.17 6.89
C ASP A 154 19.15 -13.47 6.07
N ARG A 155 19.54 -12.92 4.92
CA ARG A 155 18.64 -12.27 3.98
C ARG A 155 18.91 -12.79 2.58
N GLU A 156 17.86 -13.21 1.89
CA GLU A 156 17.90 -13.44 0.45
C GLU A 156 17.15 -12.29 -0.23
N GLY A 157 17.85 -11.50 -1.05
CA GLY A 157 17.29 -10.43 -1.87
C GLY A 157 17.36 -10.77 -3.35
N ARG A 158 16.44 -10.25 -4.15
CA ARG A 158 16.43 -10.38 -5.61
C ARG A 158 17.30 -9.29 -6.24
N ASP A 159 17.74 -9.50 -7.48
CA ASP A 159 18.24 -8.40 -8.34
C ASP A 159 17.29 -7.18 -8.37
N LEU A 160 15.98 -7.39 -8.28
CA LEU A 160 15.01 -6.30 -8.31
C LEU A 160 14.91 -5.50 -6.99
N ASP A 161 15.47 -6.01 -5.88
CA ASP A 161 15.33 -5.44 -4.53
C ASP A 161 16.43 -4.40 -4.22
N TYR A 162 16.84 -3.62 -5.22
CA TYR A 162 17.80 -2.51 -5.05
C TYR A 162 17.25 -1.43 -4.10
N GLU A 163 18.15 -0.58 -3.57
CA GLU A 163 17.77 0.53 -2.70
C GLU A 163 17.17 1.70 -3.51
N ALA A 164 15.86 1.61 -3.76
CA ALA A 164 15.12 2.57 -4.56
C ALA A 164 14.96 3.95 -3.89
N GLY A 165 15.08 5.01 -4.69
CA GLY A 165 14.84 6.39 -4.25
C GLY A 165 15.88 6.96 -3.29
N ARG A 166 17.08 6.38 -3.17
CA ARG A 166 18.12 6.87 -2.25
C ARG A 166 19.36 7.41 -2.94
N PHE A 167 19.92 6.64 -3.86
CA PHE A 167 21.19 6.96 -4.52
C PHE A 167 20.94 7.57 -5.90
N PHE A 168 21.54 8.73 -6.16
CA PHE A 168 21.36 9.44 -7.41
C PHE A 168 22.67 10.05 -7.90
N PHE A 169 22.83 10.12 -9.22
CA PHE A 169 23.87 10.95 -9.82
C PHE A 169 23.49 12.43 -9.76
N ALA A 170 24.48 13.31 -9.60
CA ALA A 170 24.35 14.75 -9.79
C ALA A 170 24.70 15.16 -11.23
N VAL A 171 25.68 14.49 -11.84
CA VAL A 171 26.09 14.68 -13.23
C VAL A 171 25.42 13.65 -14.14
N ASP A 172 25.36 13.89 -15.44
CA ASP A 172 24.81 12.89 -16.37
C ASP A 172 25.74 11.65 -16.43
N PRO A 173 25.31 10.47 -15.96
CA PRO A 173 26.17 9.29 -15.95
C PRO A 173 26.54 8.81 -17.36
N ALA A 174 25.71 9.10 -18.38
CA ALA A 174 26.03 8.74 -19.77
C ALA A 174 27.20 9.55 -20.34
N ALA A 175 27.56 10.68 -19.72
CA ALA A 175 28.71 11.49 -20.10
C ALA A 175 30.02 11.02 -19.42
N ILE A 176 29.95 10.10 -18.46
CA ILE A 176 31.13 9.56 -17.77
C ILE A 176 31.83 8.55 -18.70
N PRO A 177 33.16 8.67 -18.92
CA PRO A 177 33.91 7.71 -19.72
C PRO A 177 33.73 6.28 -19.22
N GLY A 178 33.38 5.36 -20.13
CA GLY A 178 33.17 3.94 -19.79
C GLY A 178 31.74 3.56 -19.42
N TYR A 179 30.77 4.49 -19.42
CA TYR A 179 29.36 4.17 -19.18
C TYR A 179 28.86 2.98 -20.03
N PRO A 180 28.12 2.01 -19.46
CA PRO A 180 27.63 1.92 -18.08
C PRO A 180 28.59 1.26 -17.06
N ALA A 181 29.83 0.95 -17.45
CA ALA A 181 30.86 0.36 -16.59
C ALA A 181 31.52 1.41 -15.68
N VAL A 182 30.72 1.99 -14.79
CA VAL A 182 31.14 2.99 -13.81
C VAL A 182 31.05 2.41 -12.40
N ASP A 183 32.13 2.51 -11.64
CA ASP A 183 32.20 2.19 -10.22
C ASP A 183 32.05 3.48 -9.40
N ILE A 184 30.86 3.71 -8.86
CA ILE A 184 30.54 4.95 -8.14
C ILE A 184 31.45 5.18 -6.92
N LEU A 185 31.95 4.10 -6.30
CA LEU A 185 32.78 4.18 -5.12
C LEU A 185 34.26 4.54 -5.43
N SER A 186 34.66 4.57 -6.69
CA SER A 186 36.01 4.95 -7.14
C SER A 186 36.03 6.15 -8.10
N LEU A 187 34.90 6.86 -8.22
CA LEU A 187 34.76 8.00 -9.13
C LEU A 187 35.73 9.15 -8.83
N GLU A 188 36.06 9.41 -7.56
CA GLU A 188 37.03 10.44 -7.17
C GLU A 188 38.40 10.25 -7.85
N ALA A 189 38.85 8.99 -7.98
CA ALA A 189 40.13 8.65 -8.60
C ALA A 189 40.03 8.53 -10.14
N THR A 190 38.83 8.60 -10.70
CA THR A 190 38.60 8.45 -12.15
C THR A 190 38.85 9.81 -12.85
N PRO A 191 39.61 9.85 -13.96
CA PRO A 191 39.83 11.09 -14.69
C PRO A 191 38.55 11.57 -15.39
N LEU A 192 37.77 12.40 -14.70
CA LEU A 192 36.56 13.03 -15.24
C LEU A 192 36.89 14.31 -16.03
N PRO A 193 36.19 14.57 -17.15
CA PRO A 193 36.18 15.88 -17.81
C PRO A 193 35.85 17.00 -16.82
N ALA A 194 36.42 18.20 -17.01
CA ALA A 194 36.24 19.32 -16.09
C ALA A 194 34.77 19.67 -15.82
N ALA A 195 33.90 19.55 -16.84
CA ALA A 195 32.47 19.81 -16.72
C ALA A 195 31.69 18.80 -15.84
N LEU A 196 32.27 17.63 -15.55
CA LEU A 196 31.67 16.58 -14.71
C LEU A 196 32.31 16.51 -13.32
N ARG A 197 33.36 17.29 -13.05
CA ARG A 197 33.92 17.41 -11.70
C ARG A 197 33.12 18.45 -10.94
N VAL A 198 32.51 18.09 -9.84
CA VAL A 198 31.60 18.99 -9.11
C VAL A 198 32.34 19.63 -7.93
N GLY A 199 32.44 20.95 -7.94
CA GLY A 199 33.06 21.76 -6.87
C GLY A 199 32.05 22.25 -5.82
N GLY A 200 30.77 22.33 -6.17
CA GLY A 200 29.68 22.65 -5.25
C GLY A 200 28.35 22.11 -5.75
N LEU A 201 27.57 21.47 -4.89
CA LEU A 201 26.31 20.78 -5.20
C LEU A 201 25.18 21.29 -4.31
N HIS A 202 24.03 21.58 -4.93
CA HIS A 202 22.77 21.74 -4.23
C HIS A 202 21.74 20.75 -4.78
N VAL A 203 21.01 20.11 -3.86
CA VAL A 203 19.96 19.15 -4.15
C VAL A 203 18.62 19.77 -3.77
N TYR A 204 17.63 19.60 -4.62
CA TYR A 204 16.31 20.19 -4.47
C TYR A 204 15.24 19.11 -4.60
N ARG A 205 14.18 19.25 -3.80
CA ARG A 205 13.00 18.38 -3.82
C ARG A 205 11.75 19.22 -4.10
N MET A 206 10.82 18.69 -4.90
CA MET A 206 9.48 19.24 -5.03
C MET A 206 8.47 18.14 -4.74
N ARG A 207 7.52 18.43 -3.84
CA ARG A 207 6.42 17.54 -3.51
C ARG A 207 5.20 17.93 -4.31
N ALA A 208 4.60 17.00 -5.03
CA ALA A 208 3.38 17.26 -5.79
C ALA A 208 2.25 17.73 -4.84
N VAL A 209 1.56 18.82 -5.19
CA VAL A 209 0.47 19.38 -4.39
C VAL A 209 -0.85 18.87 -4.98
N SER A 210 -1.67 18.23 -4.15
CA SER A 210 -3.02 17.85 -4.58
C SER A 210 -3.92 19.09 -4.67
N PRO A 211 -4.77 19.23 -5.70
CA PRO A 211 -5.74 20.31 -5.82
C PRO A 211 -6.65 20.45 -4.59
N LEU A 212 -6.93 19.33 -3.91
CA LEU A 212 -7.77 19.28 -2.71
C LEU A 212 -7.01 19.58 -1.40
N SER A 213 -5.68 19.75 -1.46
CA SER A 213 -4.87 20.02 -0.26
C SER A 213 -5.02 21.45 0.22
N SER A 214 -5.28 21.69 1.51
CA SER A 214 -5.27 23.05 2.07
C SER A 214 -3.86 23.60 2.33
N SER A 215 -2.83 22.74 2.32
CA SER A 215 -1.45 23.13 2.62
C SER A 215 -0.51 22.95 1.43
N ASN A 216 0.50 23.81 1.37
CA ASN A 216 1.61 23.72 0.42
C ASN A 216 2.89 23.43 1.22
N GLN A 217 3.52 22.28 0.97
CA GLN A 217 4.74 21.87 1.67
C GLN A 217 6.01 22.44 1.02
N ASN A 218 5.88 23.08 -0.13
CA ASN A 218 6.99 23.68 -0.87
C ASN A 218 7.16 25.18 -0.57
N ILE A 219 6.42 25.73 0.39
CA ILE A 219 6.47 27.14 0.77
C ILE A 219 7.89 27.56 1.11
N GLY A 220 8.30 28.72 0.59
CA GLY A 220 9.66 29.25 0.77
C GLY A 220 10.71 28.56 -0.11
N GLY A 221 10.30 27.59 -0.93
CA GLY A 221 11.12 26.97 -1.95
C GLY A 221 11.52 27.93 -3.07
N LEU A 222 12.56 27.55 -3.79
CA LEU A 222 13.06 28.25 -4.95
C LEU A 222 12.11 28.08 -6.15
N ARG A 223 11.67 29.18 -6.77
CA ARG A 223 10.90 29.11 -8.02
C ARG A 223 11.81 28.74 -9.20
N ALA A 224 11.71 27.51 -9.70
CA ALA A 224 12.60 27.04 -10.76
C ALA A 224 11.95 26.02 -11.70
N VAL A 225 12.47 25.96 -12.93
CA VAL A 225 12.20 24.87 -13.89
C VAL A 225 13.36 23.88 -13.84
N ALA A 226 13.06 22.60 -13.64
CA ALA A 226 14.02 21.52 -13.77
C ALA A 226 13.98 20.93 -15.18
N CYS A 227 15.15 20.82 -15.82
CA CYS A 227 15.28 20.39 -17.21
C CYS A 227 16.18 19.17 -17.33
N GLY A 228 15.91 18.31 -18.30
CA GLY A 228 16.73 17.12 -18.55
C GLY A 228 18.15 17.46 -19.02
N PRO A 229 19.06 16.46 -19.07
CA PRO A 229 20.31 16.59 -19.81
C PRO A 229 20.07 16.83 -21.30
N GLY A 230 20.93 17.64 -21.91
CA GLY A 230 20.92 17.88 -23.36
C GLY A 230 22.24 18.48 -23.85
N ALA A 231 22.20 19.17 -24.98
CA ALA A 231 23.40 19.73 -25.62
C ALA A 231 24.00 20.91 -24.81
N GLN A 232 23.18 21.56 -24.00
CA GLN A 232 23.57 22.63 -23.08
C GLN A 232 23.59 22.15 -21.63
N PRO A 233 24.31 22.84 -20.72
CA PRO A 233 24.26 22.55 -19.28
C PRO A 233 22.84 22.51 -18.70
N VAL A 234 21.92 23.29 -19.27
CA VAL A 234 20.47 23.22 -19.02
C VAL A 234 19.75 23.18 -20.37
N ASP A 235 18.98 22.12 -20.63
CA ASP A 235 18.24 21.95 -21.88
C ASP A 235 16.83 21.43 -21.59
N CYS A 236 15.84 22.30 -21.77
CA CYS A 236 14.43 22.01 -21.45
C CYS A 236 13.64 21.49 -22.66
N GLY A 237 14.29 21.27 -23.81
CA GLY A 237 13.62 20.82 -25.03
C GLY A 237 13.20 19.36 -25.00
N ALA A 238 13.99 18.50 -24.33
CA ALA A 238 13.72 17.07 -24.25
C ALA A 238 12.87 16.68 -23.03
N GLU A 239 13.10 17.33 -21.89
CA GLU A 239 12.42 17.02 -20.63
C GLU A 239 12.36 18.28 -19.75
N ARG A 240 11.20 18.53 -19.15
CA ARG A 240 10.91 19.75 -18.38
C ARG A 240 9.92 19.45 -17.25
N ALA A 241 10.16 20.05 -16.09
CA ALA A 241 9.27 20.04 -14.93
C ALA A 241 9.23 21.44 -14.28
N GLY A 242 8.03 21.97 -14.03
CA GLY A 242 7.81 23.30 -13.45
C GLY A 242 7.56 24.43 -14.46
N PRO A 243 7.61 25.71 -14.04
CA PRO A 243 8.25 26.17 -12.81
C PRO A 243 7.47 25.77 -11.56
N PHE A 244 8.16 25.20 -10.57
CA PHE A 244 7.59 24.89 -9.25
C PHE A 244 8.35 25.64 -8.16
N GLN A 245 7.83 25.59 -6.93
CA GLN A 245 8.60 25.92 -5.74
C GLN A 245 9.38 24.67 -5.28
N TRP A 246 10.71 24.75 -5.26
CA TRP A 246 11.60 23.64 -4.91
C TRP A 246 12.23 23.85 -3.53
N GLU A 247 12.04 22.89 -2.62
CA GLU A 247 12.71 22.86 -1.33
C GLU A 247 14.21 22.59 -1.51
N VAL A 248 15.07 23.43 -0.92
CA VAL A 248 16.52 23.21 -0.91
C VAL A 248 16.88 22.25 0.22
N LEU A 249 17.53 21.14 -0.10
CA LEU A 249 18.00 20.16 0.88
C LEU A 249 19.38 20.53 1.43
N GLN A 250 19.67 20.15 2.68
CA GLN A 250 20.92 20.45 3.35
C GLN A 250 21.88 19.25 3.34
N GLU A 251 23.10 19.44 2.83
CA GLU A 251 24.17 18.43 2.90
C GLU A 251 24.53 18.11 4.36
N GLY A 252 24.81 16.84 4.67
CA GLY A 252 25.11 16.36 6.02
C GLY A 252 23.89 16.17 6.92
N ARG A 253 22.71 16.67 6.51
CA ARG A 253 21.43 16.50 7.22
C ARG A 253 20.41 15.72 6.40
N ASP A 254 20.13 16.19 5.19
CA ASP A 254 19.12 15.63 4.29
C ASP A 254 19.73 14.71 3.23
N TYR A 255 21.02 14.89 2.91
CA TYR A 255 21.76 14.02 2.00
C TYR A 255 23.27 13.98 2.29
N TYR A 256 23.91 12.91 1.84
CA TYR A 256 25.37 12.75 1.76
C TYR A 256 25.81 13.01 0.32
N ALA A 257 26.88 13.77 0.10
CA ALA A 257 27.52 13.93 -1.20
C ALA A 257 28.86 13.19 -1.23
N ASP A 258 29.15 12.47 -2.32
CA ASP A 258 30.46 11.83 -2.51
C ASP A 258 31.57 12.88 -2.73
N PRO A 259 32.82 12.64 -2.31
CA PRO A 259 33.96 13.54 -2.58
C PRO A 259 34.14 14.02 -4.02
N SER A 260 33.78 13.19 -5.01
CA SER A 260 33.77 13.57 -6.43
C SER A 260 32.68 14.60 -6.79
N GLY A 261 31.67 14.72 -5.92
CA GLY A 261 30.43 15.47 -6.10
C GLY A 261 29.55 14.96 -7.26
N ALA A 262 29.94 13.87 -7.92
CA ALA A 262 29.25 13.34 -9.09
C ALA A 262 27.98 12.54 -8.75
N TRP A 263 27.84 12.08 -7.50
CA TRP A 263 26.66 11.39 -6.98
C TRP A 263 26.42 11.72 -5.51
N PHE A 264 25.21 11.46 -5.04
CA PHE A 264 24.77 11.72 -3.66
C PHE A 264 23.76 10.65 -3.21
N ALA A 265 23.56 10.57 -1.90
CA ALA A 265 22.58 9.67 -1.28
C ALA A 265 21.70 10.43 -0.28
N LEU A 266 20.38 10.30 -0.41
CA LEU A 266 19.43 10.95 0.50
C LEU A 266 19.41 10.25 1.87
N ALA A 267 19.25 11.02 2.94
CA ALA A 267 19.07 10.53 4.31
C ALA A 267 17.78 9.70 4.46
N SER A 268 16.70 10.19 3.86
CA SER A 268 15.42 9.52 3.71
C SER A 268 15.18 9.17 2.25
N ARG A 269 14.58 8.01 1.96
CA ARG A 269 14.19 7.67 0.59
C ARG A 269 13.24 8.73 0.03
N LEU A 270 13.40 9.06 -1.25
CA LEU A 270 12.51 9.93 -2.00
C LEU A 270 11.14 9.25 -2.14
N ASP A 271 10.08 10.01 -1.88
CA ASP A 271 8.71 9.54 -2.08
C ASP A 271 8.46 9.16 -3.56
N GLN A 272 7.41 8.40 -3.84
CA GLN A 272 7.05 8.00 -5.19
C GLN A 272 6.49 9.15 -6.02
N SER A 273 5.92 10.19 -5.39
CA SER A 273 5.39 11.38 -6.07
C SER A 273 6.31 12.58 -6.09
N ASP A 274 7.48 12.49 -5.47
CA ASP A 274 8.39 13.65 -5.34
C ASP A 274 9.34 13.75 -6.53
N TYR A 275 9.56 14.98 -7.00
CA TYR A 275 10.59 15.29 -7.97
C TYR A 275 11.92 15.56 -7.26
N LEU A 276 13.02 15.26 -7.96
CA LEU A 276 14.37 15.57 -7.50
C LEU A 276 15.15 16.30 -8.58
N ALA A 277 15.81 17.39 -8.21
CA ALA A 277 16.63 18.18 -9.10
C ALA A 277 17.94 18.60 -8.41
N VAL A 278 18.92 19.04 -9.20
CA VAL A 278 20.20 19.54 -8.70
C VAL A 278 20.64 20.79 -9.44
N SER A 279 21.53 21.55 -8.81
CA SER A 279 22.37 22.53 -9.47
C SER A 279 23.80 22.33 -9.00
N TYR A 280 24.78 22.52 -9.89
CA TYR A 280 26.17 22.37 -9.50
C TYR A 280 27.13 23.29 -10.23
N ILE A 281 28.23 23.61 -9.55
CA ILE A 281 29.36 24.39 -10.06
C ILE A 281 30.50 23.42 -10.40
N PRO A 282 30.98 23.37 -11.66
CA PRO A 282 32.13 22.55 -12.01
C PRO A 282 33.43 23.01 -11.32
N VAL A 283 34.35 22.07 -11.04
CA VAL A 283 35.66 22.38 -10.46
C VAL A 283 36.44 23.33 -11.38
N GLY A 284 37.01 24.38 -10.79
CA GLY A 284 37.72 25.43 -11.51
C GLY A 284 36.86 26.67 -11.79
N GLU A 285 35.55 26.58 -11.57
CA GLU A 285 34.63 27.72 -11.57
C GLU A 285 34.32 28.10 -10.11
N THR A 286 34.27 29.39 -9.80
CA THR A 286 33.93 29.89 -8.45
C THR A 286 32.51 30.43 -8.36
N SER A 287 31.86 30.65 -9.51
CA SER A 287 30.48 31.14 -9.62
C SER A 287 29.90 30.80 -10.99
N CYS A 288 28.58 30.92 -11.14
CA CYS A 288 27.89 30.67 -12.41
C CYS A 288 27.98 31.81 -13.44
N SER A 289 28.92 32.74 -13.27
CA SER A 289 29.13 33.87 -14.19
C SER A 289 29.71 33.44 -15.54
N SER A 290 30.43 32.32 -15.61
CA SER A 290 31.03 31.78 -16.85
C SER A 290 30.05 31.01 -17.74
N GLY A 291 28.80 30.84 -17.32
CA GLY A 291 27.78 30.09 -18.06
C GLY A 291 28.00 28.57 -18.11
N ARG A 292 28.98 28.05 -17.35
CA ARG A 292 29.35 26.63 -17.33
C ARG A 292 28.68 25.82 -16.21
N CYS A 293 27.97 26.48 -15.29
CA CYS A 293 27.17 25.79 -14.29
C CYS A 293 26.05 24.97 -14.91
N VAL A 294 25.70 23.90 -14.23
CA VAL A 294 24.45 23.20 -14.49
C VAL A 294 23.39 23.77 -13.58
N GLY A 295 22.41 24.44 -14.20
CA GLY A 295 21.41 25.23 -13.51
C GLY A 295 21.94 26.56 -12.98
N THR A 296 21.02 27.40 -12.53
CA THR A 296 21.31 28.47 -11.57
C THR A 296 21.66 27.87 -10.23
N PHE A 297 22.55 28.51 -9.47
CA PHE A 297 23.01 28.04 -8.15
C PHE A 297 22.58 28.99 -7.02
N PRO A 298 21.27 29.19 -6.78
CA PRO A 298 20.77 30.03 -5.70
C PRO A 298 20.83 29.30 -4.35
N VAL A 299 21.15 30.04 -3.30
CA VAL A 299 21.11 29.53 -1.91
C VAL A 299 19.77 29.83 -1.21
N THR A 300 18.97 30.74 -1.76
CA THR A 300 17.66 31.17 -1.24
C THR A 300 16.75 31.61 -2.40
N ALA A 301 15.44 31.65 -2.17
CA ALA A 301 14.50 32.20 -3.13
C ALA A 301 14.81 33.67 -3.45
N ARG A 302 14.70 34.07 -4.72
CA ARG A 302 14.89 35.46 -5.12
C ARG A 302 13.69 36.32 -4.70
N PRO A 303 13.90 37.59 -4.31
CA PRO A 303 12.80 38.49 -3.97
C PRO A 303 11.87 38.82 -5.14
N ASP A 304 12.38 38.80 -6.37
CA ASP A 304 11.59 39.05 -7.58
C ASP A 304 10.96 37.74 -8.08
N PRO A 305 9.63 37.58 -7.99
CA PRO A 305 8.95 36.36 -8.38
C PRO A 305 8.88 36.17 -9.89
N SER A 306 9.16 37.19 -10.70
CA SER A 306 9.20 37.08 -12.17
C SER A 306 10.40 36.28 -12.66
N PHE A 307 11.46 36.20 -11.85
CA PHE A 307 12.62 35.40 -12.15
C PHE A 307 12.33 33.91 -11.94
N VAL A 308 12.73 33.09 -12.91
CA VAL A 308 12.60 31.64 -12.85
C VAL A 308 14.01 31.05 -12.95
N ASP A 309 14.47 30.47 -11.84
CA ASP A 309 15.74 29.76 -11.78
C ASP A 309 15.66 28.47 -12.61
N THR A 310 16.81 27.88 -12.96
CA THR A 310 16.88 26.64 -13.75
C THR A 310 17.67 25.59 -13.00
N LEU A 311 17.22 24.34 -13.07
CA LEU A 311 17.83 23.19 -12.39
C LEU A 311 18.01 22.03 -13.38
N ARG A 312 18.84 21.06 -13.03
CA ARG A 312 18.90 19.76 -13.70
C ARG A 312 17.92 18.79 -13.04
N LEU A 313 16.99 18.27 -13.81
CA LEU A 313 16.09 17.21 -13.36
C LEU A 313 16.86 15.89 -13.24
N VAL A 314 16.79 15.28 -12.07
CA VAL A 314 17.49 14.04 -11.69
C VAL A 314 16.50 12.91 -11.45
N TYR A 315 15.29 13.22 -11.01
CA TYR A 315 14.22 12.23 -10.89
C TYR A 315 12.87 12.85 -11.24
N ASP A 316 12.16 12.19 -12.15
CA ASP A 316 10.78 12.50 -12.51
C ASP A 316 9.88 11.34 -12.02
N PRO A 317 8.92 11.61 -11.11
CA PRO A 317 8.03 10.60 -10.55
C PRO A 317 6.89 10.20 -11.50
N ARG A 318 6.69 10.92 -12.61
CA ARG A 318 5.55 10.68 -13.51
C ARG A 318 5.61 9.25 -14.07
N PRO A 319 4.53 8.46 -14.02
CA PRO A 319 4.60 7.06 -14.43
C PRO A 319 4.78 6.86 -15.94
N GLY A 320 4.69 7.92 -16.74
CA GLY A 320 5.06 7.94 -18.16
C GLY A 320 6.56 7.98 -18.43
N VAL A 321 7.40 8.19 -17.41
CA VAL A 321 8.86 8.12 -17.51
C VAL A 321 9.27 6.71 -17.92
N THR A 322 10.16 6.60 -18.91
CA THR A 322 10.68 5.31 -19.42
C THR A 322 12.20 5.29 -19.40
N ALA A 323 12.82 4.16 -19.73
CA ALA A 323 14.28 4.06 -19.88
C ALA A 323 14.87 5.02 -20.93
N ALA A 324 14.05 5.49 -21.88
CA ALA A 324 14.46 6.47 -22.88
C ALA A 324 14.39 7.91 -22.35
N THR A 325 13.65 8.15 -21.27
CA THR A 325 13.54 9.47 -20.64
C THR A 325 14.91 9.85 -20.05
N PRO A 326 15.44 11.05 -20.33
CA PRO A 326 16.81 11.37 -19.96
C PRO A 326 17.08 11.38 -18.44
N SER A 327 16.13 11.79 -17.60
CA SER A 327 16.25 11.71 -16.12
C SER A 327 16.29 10.28 -15.57
N PHE A 328 15.78 9.27 -16.28
CA PHE A 328 15.65 7.90 -15.77
C PHE A 328 16.98 7.29 -15.31
N ARG A 329 18.06 7.57 -16.04
CA ARG A 329 19.38 6.97 -15.79
C ARG A 329 20.12 7.54 -14.57
N PHE A 330 19.59 8.58 -13.93
CA PHE A 330 20.25 9.23 -12.80
C PHE A 330 20.04 8.48 -11.49
N GLU A 331 18.99 7.66 -11.35
CA GLU A 331 18.82 6.80 -10.17
C GLU A 331 19.83 5.64 -10.23
N ILE A 332 20.60 5.47 -9.16
CA ILE A 332 21.60 4.40 -9.05
C ILE A 332 20.90 3.11 -8.61
N ARG A 333 20.95 2.09 -9.48
CA ARG A 333 20.26 0.79 -9.29
C ARG A 333 21.21 -0.36 -8.95
N SER A 334 22.42 -0.03 -8.51
CA SER A 334 23.50 -0.98 -8.21
C SER A 334 23.82 -1.08 -6.71
N ALA A 335 22.99 -0.49 -5.84
CA ALA A 335 23.15 -0.51 -4.39
C ALA A 335 22.05 -1.34 -3.71
N TYR A 336 22.42 -2.23 -2.78
CA TYR A 336 21.52 -3.15 -2.08
C TYR A 336 21.68 -3.04 -0.56
N ARG A 337 20.59 -2.85 0.17
CA ARG A 337 20.62 -2.64 1.62
C ARG A 337 20.90 -3.94 2.38
N VAL A 338 21.85 -3.89 3.32
CA VAL A 338 22.20 -4.98 4.24
C VAL A 338 21.43 -4.83 5.56
N GLY A 339 21.53 -3.67 6.20
CA GLY A 339 20.90 -3.35 7.48
C GLY A 339 21.33 -1.98 8.01
N GLY A 340 20.89 -1.61 9.20
CA GLY A 340 21.24 -0.33 9.83
C GLY A 340 22.55 -0.37 10.61
N SER A 341 22.75 0.63 11.46
CA SER A 341 23.95 0.78 12.32
C SER A 341 24.11 -0.34 13.36
N GLU A 342 23.07 -1.14 13.58
CA GLU A 342 23.09 -2.30 14.45
C GLU A 342 23.92 -3.48 13.90
N VAL A 343 24.17 -3.50 12.58
CA VAL A 343 24.94 -4.53 11.89
C VAL A 343 26.43 -4.38 12.19
N THR A 344 27.07 -5.47 12.61
CA THR A 344 28.53 -5.54 12.76
C THR A 344 29.18 -5.70 11.38
N ARG A 345 29.83 -4.63 10.90
CA ARG A 345 30.40 -4.53 9.55
C ARG A 345 31.25 -5.74 9.15
N GLU A 346 32.15 -6.18 10.03
CA GLU A 346 33.18 -7.20 9.76
C GLU A 346 32.59 -8.59 9.53
N THR A 347 31.31 -8.77 9.86
CA THR A 347 30.60 -10.06 9.76
C THR A 347 29.76 -10.17 8.48
N VAL A 348 29.71 -9.12 7.67
CA VAL A 348 28.92 -9.09 6.43
C VAL A 348 29.58 -9.99 5.39
N THR A 349 28.87 -11.03 4.98
CA THR A 349 29.24 -11.89 3.86
C THR A 349 28.13 -11.88 2.81
N LEU A 350 28.51 -12.13 1.56
CA LEU A 350 27.61 -12.10 0.41
C LEU A 350 27.91 -13.29 -0.51
N ALA A 351 26.88 -14.03 -0.88
CA ALA A 351 26.90 -15.00 -1.97
C ALA A 351 25.92 -14.56 -3.07
N LEU A 352 26.32 -14.76 -4.33
CA LEU A 352 25.49 -14.47 -5.49
C LEU A 352 25.15 -15.76 -6.21
N THR A 353 23.87 -15.95 -6.51
CA THR A 353 23.42 -17.07 -7.34
C THR A 353 22.71 -16.58 -8.59
N VAL A 354 22.92 -17.29 -9.69
CA VAL A 354 22.21 -17.12 -10.97
C VAL A 354 21.50 -18.42 -11.27
N ASN A 355 20.16 -18.39 -11.35
CA ASN A 355 19.34 -19.60 -11.51
C ASN A 355 19.75 -20.71 -10.50
N ARG A 356 19.96 -20.32 -9.23
CA ARG A 356 20.41 -21.19 -8.11
C ARG A 356 21.83 -21.76 -8.22
N ARG A 357 22.69 -21.23 -9.11
CA ARG A 357 24.12 -21.60 -9.22
C ARG A 357 25.00 -20.47 -8.73
N GLU A 358 26.01 -20.78 -7.90
CA GLU A 358 26.96 -19.77 -7.38
C GLU A 358 28.14 -19.51 -8.32
N ARG A 359 28.37 -20.39 -9.29
CA ARG A 359 29.50 -20.34 -10.21
C ARG A 359 29.06 -20.32 -11.67
N THR A 360 29.86 -19.65 -12.50
CA THR A 360 29.67 -19.59 -13.94
C THR A 360 29.88 -20.98 -14.56
N VAL A 361 29.14 -21.29 -15.62
CA VAL A 361 29.27 -22.58 -16.32
C VAL A 361 30.56 -22.66 -17.13
N ALA A 362 30.97 -21.54 -17.74
CA ALA A 362 32.09 -21.51 -18.67
C ALA A 362 33.46 -21.41 -17.98
N ALA A 363 33.57 -20.70 -16.85
CA ALA A 363 34.84 -20.38 -16.22
C ALA A 363 35.02 -20.97 -14.81
N ASP A 364 33.99 -21.61 -14.24
CA ASP A 364 33.98 -22.15 -12.87
C ASP A 364 34.41 -21.14 -11.78
N GLU A 365 34.24 -19.84 -12.07
CA GLU A 365 34.46 -18.74 -11.12
C GLU A 365 33.14 -18.36 -10.44
N THR A 366 33.21 -17.82 -9.22
CA THR A 366 32.01 -17.37 -8.51
C THR A 366 31.43 -16.13 -9.19
N TYR A 367 30.10 -15.99 -9.20
CA TYR A 367 29.48 -14.75 -9.68
C TYR A 367 29.86 -13.54 -8.81
N LEU A 368 30.22 -13.78 -7.54
CA LEU A 368 30.79 -12.77 -6.65
C LEU A 368 32.08 -12.15 -7.22
N ALA A 369 33.04 -12.98 -7.63
CA ALA A 369 34.28 -12.53 -8.26
C ALA A 369 34.03 -11.95 -9.65
N ARG A 370 33.23 -12.65 -10.46
CA ARG A 370 32.92 -12.24 -11.83
C ARG A 370 32.33 -10.84 -11.88
N LEU A 371 31.37 -10.53 -11.00
CA LEU A 371 30.73 -9.22 -10.91
C LEU A 371 31.54 -8.17 -10.12
N GLY A 372 32.74 -8.52 -9.63
CA GLY A 372 33.69 -7.59 -9.03
C GLY A 372 33.40 -7.24 -7.57
N LEU A 373 32.69 -8.10 -6.86
CA LEU A 373 32.38 -7.95 -5.43
C LEU A 373 33.30 -8.75 -4.50
N ALA A 374 34.10 -9.66 -5.05
CA ALA A 374 35.06 -10.44 -4.27
C ALA A 374 36.35 -9.66 -3.98
N LEU A 375 37.07 -10.10 -2.95
CA LEU A 375 38.43 -9.65 -2.67
C LEU A 375 39.36 -10.03 -3.83
N VAL A 376 40.28 -9.14 -4.17
CA VAL A 376 41.30 -9.40 -5.21
C VAL A 376 42.17 -10.62 -4.84
N SER A 377 42.40 -10.86 -3.55
CA SER A 377 43.18 -12.00 -3.05
C SER A 377 42.41 -13.31 -2.96
N ASP A 378 41.07 -13.28 -2.90
CA ASP A 378 40.23 -14.47 -2.77
C ASP A 378 38.86 -14.27 -3.44
N ALA A 379 38.64 -15.02 -4.53
CA ALA A 379 37.44 -14.98 -5.34
C ALA A 379 36.17 -15.45 -4.62
N ASN A 380 36.28 -16.10 -3.46
CA ASN A 380 35.11 -16.62 -2.72
C ASN A 380 34.68 -15.71 -1.55
N VAL A 381 35.43 -14.64 -1.27
CA VAL A 381 35.20 -13.77 -0.11
C VAL A 381 34.77 -12.38 -0.55
N PHE A 382 33.70 -11.86 0.06
CA PHE A 382 33.18 -10.52 -0.23
C PHE A 382 34.15 -9.42 0.20
N ASP A 383 34.39 -8.44 -0.68
CA ASP A 383 35.22 -7.27 -0.38
C ASP A 383 34.45 -6.22 0.43
N GLN A 384 34.26 -6.49 1.72
CA GLN A 384 33.62 -5.55 2.65
C GLN A 384 34.36 -4.22 2.82
N TYR A 385 35.63 -4.12 2.42
CA TYR A 385 36.41 -2.89 2.57
C TYR A 385 36.12 -1.90 1.45
N ASN A 386 35.98 -2.39 0.21
CA ASN A 386 35.74 -1.54 -0.96
C ASN A 386 34.30 -1.55 -1.48
N ARG A 387 33.49 -2.56 -1.13
CA ARG A 387 32.15 -2.78 -1.72
C ARG A 387 30.98 -2.65 -0.74
N LEU A 388 31.26 -2.42 0.54
CA LEU A 388 30.26 -2.10 1.55
C LEU A 388 30.29 -0.61 1.88
N PHE A 389 29.34 0.15 1.35
CA PHE A 389 29.15 1.58 1.64
C PHE A 389 28.26 1.75 2.89
N PRO A 390 28.50 2.76 3.75
CA PRO A 390 29.66 3.65 3.77
C PRO A 390 30.94 2.92 4.17
N ARG A 391 32.07 3.29 3.58
CA ARG A 391 33.40 2.78 3.92
C ARG A 391 34.01 3.61 5.03
N THR A 392 34.97 3.05 5.76
CA THR A 392 35.69 3.76 6.83
C THR A 392 36.43 5.02 6.36
N ARG A 393 36.78 5.06 5.06
CA ARG A 393 37.42 6.22 4.40
C ARG A 393 36.44 7.25 3.84
N ASP A 394 35.14 6.94 3.78
CA ASP A 394 34.16 7.86 3.23
C ASP A 394 33.93 9.01 4.24
N PRO A 395 33.78 10.27 3.78
CA PRO A 395 33.59 11.43 4.66
C PRO A 395 32.46 11.21 5.65
N LEU A 396 32.70 11.55 6.93
CA LEU A 396 31.75 11.38 8.03
C LEU A 396 31.12 9.96 8.09
N GLN A 397 31.82 8.95 7.57
CA GLN A 397 31.31 7.57 7.44
C GLN A 397 29.95 7.50 6.74
N GLY A 398 29.72 8.35 5.73
CA GLY A 398 28.47 8.38 4.94
C GLY A 398 27.28 9.08 5.61
N ALA A 399 27.47 9.72 6.77
CA ALA A 399 26.40 10.49 7.41
C ALA A 399 25.82 11.54 6.44
N PRO A 400 24.49 11.74 6.41
CA PRO A 400 23.46 11.24 7.34
C PRO A 400 22.94 9.81 7.04
N VAL A 401 23.46 9.11 6.03
CA VAL A 401 23.06 7.74 5.70
C VAL A 401 23.71 6.76 6.67
N ARG A 402 22.90 6.07 7.48
CA ARG A 402 23.38 5.17 8.57
C ARG A 402 23.32 3.68 8.25
N ASP A 403 22.67 3.31 7.16
CA ASP A 403 22.53 1.92 6.73
C ASP A 403 23.78 1.48 5.95
N TYR A 404 24.07 0.18 5.96
CA TYR A 404 25.09 -0.44 5.11
C TYR A 404 24.48 -0.95 3.80
N PHE A 405 25.22 -0.77 2.71
CA PHE A 405 24.83 -1.11 1.34
C PHE A 405 25.95 -1.83 0.61
N VAL A 406 25.63 -2.97 -0.01
CA VAL A 406 26.49 -3.58 -1.03
C VAL A 406 26.36 -2.75 -2.31
N VAL A 407 27.48 -2.29 -2.87
CA VAL A 407 27.51 -1.49 -4.10
C VAL A 407 28.33 -2.21 -5.17
N PHE A 408 27.69 -2.52 -6.29
CA PHE A 408 28.37 -3.13 -7.44
C PHE A 408 29.25 -2.11 -8.17
N PRO A 409 30.46 -2.50 -8.65
CA PRO A 409 31.37 -1.64 -9.42
C PRO A 409 30.94 -1.49 -10.90
N HIS A 410 29.64 -1.42 -11.15
CA HIS A 410 29.03 -1.28 -12.48
C HIS A 410 27.62 -0.73 -12.27
N LEU A 411 27.07 0.07 -13.20
CA LEU A 411 25.72 0.64 -13.04
C LEU A 411 24.62 -0.35 -13.43
N THR A 412 24.91 -1.20 -14.42
CA THR A 412 24.02 -2.27 -14.87
C THR A 412 24.64 -3.68 -14.71
N PRO A 413 25.08 -4.10 -13.51
CA PRO A 413 25.88 -5.31 -13.30
C PRO A 413 25.21 -6.59 -13.83
N PHE A 414 23.89 -6.70 -13.71
CA PHE A 414 23.14 -7.88 -14.16
C PHE A 414 22.88 -7.91 -15.66
N ALA A 415 23.14 -6.81 -16.36
CA ALA A 415 22.99 -6.70 -17.81
C ALA A 415 24.34 -6.72 -18.55
N ASP A 416 25.46 -6.80 -17.83
CA ASP A 416 26.80 -6.60 -18.39
C ASP A 416 27.17 -7.72 -19.41
N PRO A 417 27.24 -7.40 -20.71
CA PRO A 417 27.58 -8.38 -21.75
C PRO A 417 29.05 -8.83 -21.72
N ALA A 418 29.94 -8.07 -21.06
CA ALA A 418 31.34 -8.45 -20.93
C ALA A 418 31.55 -9.51 -19.85
N LYS A 419 30.65 -9.58 -18.86
CA LYS A 419 30.76 -10.46 -17.70
C LYS A 419 29.78 -11.63 -17.71
N LEU A 420 28.62 -11.51 -18.35
CA LEU A 420 27.53 -12.48 -18.25
C LEU A 420 27.15 -13.06 -19.61
N ASP A 421 26.82 -14.35 -19.62
CA ASP A 421 26.32 -15.02 -20.82
C ASP A 421 24.92 -14.52 -21.19
N ALA A 422 24.54 -14.68 -22.45
CA ALA A 422 23.24 -14.20 -22.95
C ALA A 422 22.03 -14.74 -22.17
N THR A 423 22.13 -15.93 -21.59
CA THR A 423 21.06 -16.58 -20.80
C THR A 423 21.05 -16.16 -19.32
N GLU A 424 22.11 -15.52 -18.85
CA GLU A 424 22.27 -15.07 -17.46
C GLU A 424 21.91 -13.59 -17.29
N ARG A 425 21.98 -12.80 -18.36
CA ARG A 425 21.72 -11.36 -18.33
C ARG A 425 20.26 -11.04 -17.98
N ASN A 426 20.08 -10.07 -17.10
CA ASN A 426 18.81 -9.45 -16.77
C ASN A 426 18.93 -7.91 -16.81
N ASP A 427 18.40 -7.29 -17.86
CA ASP A 427 18.43 -5.83 -18.04
C ASP A 427 17.17 -5.12 -17.56
N SER A 428 16.17 -5.89 -17.12
CA SER A 428 14.83 -5.37 -16.89
C SER A 428 14.78 -4.42 -15.68
N LEU A 429 15.66 -4.59 -14.70
CA LEU A 429 15.88 -3.62 -13.61
C LEU A 429 16.23 -2.22 -14.16
N TYR A 430 17.02 -2.14 -15.23
CA TYR A 430 17.55 -0.89 -15.79
C TYR A 430 16.68 -0.34 -16.92
N ARG A 431 15.53 -0.98 -17.20
CA ARG A 431 14.58 -0.54 -18.22
C ARG A 431 13.19 -0.26 -17.68
N THR A 432 12.89 -0.74 -16.48
CA THR A 432 11.56 -0.65 -15.88
C THR A 432 11.51 0.46 -14.83
N PRO A 433 10.61 1.45 -14.94
CA PRO A 433 10.41 2.47 -13.91
C PRO A 433 10.15 1.90 -12.51
N ARG A 434 10.59 2.65 -11.48
CA ARG A 434 10.48 2.24 -10.07
C ARG A 434 9.06 1.79 -9.69
N ALA A 435 8.05 2.58 -10.06
CA ALA A 435 6.64 2.28 -9.79
C ALA A 435 6.16 0.97 -10.45
N LEU A 436 6.80 0.55 -11.55
CA LEU A 436 6.42 -0.62 -12.33
C LEU A 436 7.22 -1.86 -11.93
N LEU A 437 8.39 -1.72 -11.28
CA LEU A 437 9.20 -2.87 -10.87
C LEU A 437 8.47 -3.76 -9.84
N ALA A 438 7.74 -3.16 -8.91
CA ALA A 438 7.01 -3.92 -7.89
C ALA A 438 5.78 -4.65 -8.46
N THR A 439 5.12 -4.06 -9.46
CA THR A 439 3.79 -4.50 -9.94
C THR A 439 3.85 -5.22 -11.29
N GLN A 440 4.79 -4.84 -12.15
CA GLN A 440 4.98 -5.33 -13.52
C GLN A 440 6.42 -5.83 -13.73
N GLY A 441 7.16 -6.05 -12.64
CA GLY A 441 8.56 -6.45 -12.70
C GLY A 441 8.79 -7.73 -13.52
N PRO A 442 9.93 -7.84 -14.19
CA PRO A 442 10.40 -9.11 -14.75
C PRO A 442 10.54 -10.16 -13.64
N PRO A 443 10.61 -11.47 -13.95
CA PRO A 443 11.12 -12.43 -12.99
C PRO A 443 12.56 -12.07 -12.60
N SER A 444 12.91 -12.32 -11.35
CA SER A 444 14.28 -12.21 -10.86
C SER A 444 15.14 -13.36 -11.40
N VAL A 445 16.37 -13.06 -11.79
CA VAL A 445 17.35 -14.06 -12.27
C VAL A 445 18.45 -14.29 -11.23
N PHE A 446 18.80 -13.24 -10.49
CA PHE A 446 19.85 -13.27 -9.48
C PHE A 446 19.26 -13.24 -8.07
N ALA A 447 19.83 -14.03 -7.16
CA ALA A 447 19.59 -13.91 -5.73
C ALA A 447 20.88 -13.56 -4.99
N LEU A 448 20.78 -12.55 -4.12
CA LEU A 448 21.82 -12.03 -3.24
C LEU A 448 21.56 -12.58 -1.84
N ARG A 449 22.41 -13.51 -1.39
CA ARG A 449 22.34 -14.07 -0.04
C ARG A 449 23.33 -13.33 0.85
N MET A 450 22.80 -12.52 1.75
CA MET A 450 23.55 -11.72 2.70
C MET A 450 23.46 -12.37 4.07
N HIS A 451 24.61 -12.58 4.69
CA HIS A 451 24.71 -13.00 6.08
C HIS A 451 25.46 -11.93 6.85
N ALA A 452 24.93 -11.51 8.00
CA ALA A 452 25.61 -10.56 8.88
C ALA A 452 25.24 -10.85 10.33
N SER A 453 26.00 -10.31 11.27
CA SER A 453 25.67 -10.32 12.69
C SER A 453 25.16 -8.94 13.11
N VAL A 454 24.11 -8.93 13.94
CA VAL A 454 23.55 -7.71 14.53
C VAL A 454 23.86 -7.69 16.02
N SER A 455 24.28 -6.54 16.54
CA SER A 455 24.49 -6.33 17.97
C SER A 455 23.18 -6.44 18.74
N ALA A 456 23.11 -7.36 19.70
CA ALA A 456 21.93 -7.65 20.51
C ALA A 456 22.08 -7.16 21.97
N SER A 457 23.28 -7.19 22.54
CA SER A 457 23.57 -6.69 23.89
C SER A 457 25.06 -6.36 24.03
N ALA A 458 25.37 -5.23 24.69
CA ALA A 458 26.74 -4.83 25.03
C ALA A 458 27.31 -5.56 26.27
N ASP A 459 26.48 -6.29 27.02
CA ASP A 459 26.89 -7.08 28.17
C ASP A 459 26.84 -8.59 27.85
N ARG A 460 27.99 -9.26 27.93
CA ARG A 460 28.13 -10.72 27.72
C ARG A 460 27.41 -11.58 28.77
N GLY A 461 27.09 -11.00 29.92
CA GLY A 461 26.31 -11.63 30.97
C GLY A 461 24.79 -11.63 30.70
N LEU A 462 24.34 -10.84 29.72
CA LEU A 462 22.92 -10.65 29.40
C LEU A 462 22.63 -11.02 27.94
N LEU A 463 21.63 -11.89 27.75
CA LEU A 463 21.14 -12.33 26.45
C LEU A 463 19.64 -12.02 26.35
N SER A 464 19.25 -11.21 25.37
CA SER A 464 17.84 -11.01 25.03
C SER A 464 17.39 -12.08 24.04
N LEU A 465 16.34 -12.82 24.40
CA LEU A 465 15.70 -13.77 23.50
C LEU A 465 14.82 -13.08 22.46
N ASN A 466 14.67 -11.74 22.49
CA ASN A 466 13.83 -10.92 21.59
C ASN A 466 12.43 -11.56 21.39
N SER A 467 11.84 -12.01 22.49
CA SER A 467 10.53 -12.63 22.59
C SER A 467 9.91 -12.20 23.90
N PHE A 468 8.63 -11.84 23.86
CA PHE A 468 7.85 -11.51 25.06
C PHE A 468 6.98 -12.72 25.43
N GLN A 469 6.61 -12.85 26.71
CA GLN A 469 5.71 -13.91 27.18
C GLN A 469 6.22 -15.34 26.90
N ILE A 470 7.49 -15.59 27.21
CA ILE A 470 8.07 -16.92 27.15
C ILE A 470 7.42 -17.78 28.23
N ARG A 471 7.12 -19.04 27.94
CA ARG A 471 6.56 -19.95 28.94
C ARG A 471 7.63 -20.35 29.96
N ASP A 472 7.32 -20.18 31.24
CA ASP A 472 8.15 -20.63 32.36
C ASP A 472 8.60 -22.09 32.21
N GLY A 473 9.90 -22.32 32.23
CA GLY A 473 10.54 -23.65 32.14
C GLY A 473 10.50 -24.30 30.76
N SER A 474 10.12 -23.57 29.71
CA SER A 474 10.19 -24.06 28.33
C SER A 474 11.59 -23.91 27.71
N GLU A 475 12.44 -23.07 28.30
CA GLU A 475 13.73 -22.72 27.76
C GLU A 475 14.75 -23.87 27.87
N ARG A 476 15.50 -24.08 26.80
CA ARG A 476 16.67 -24.95 26.75
C ARG A 476 17.79 -24.13 26.12
N ILE A 477 18.78 -23.77 26.94
CA ILE A 477 19.90 -22.94 26.53
C ILE A 477 21.15 -23.82 26.44
N TYR A 478 21.74 -23.89 25.26
CA TYR A 478 22.94 -24.65 25.00
C TYR A 478 24.11 -23.69 24.76
N VAL A 479 25.28 -24.00 25.32
CA VAL A 479 26.56 -23.40 24.93
C VAL A 479 27.35 -24.45 24.18
N GLY A 480 27.54 -24.26 22.87
CA GLY A 480 27.99 -25.32 21.98
C GLY A 480 27.03 -26.51 22.01
N THR A 481 27.47 -27.65 22.55
CA THR A 481 26.66 -28.87 22.71
C THR A 481 26.17 -29.09 24.15
N THR A 482 26.62 -28.29 25.11
CA THR A 482 26.31 -28.46 26.53
C THR A 482 25.03 -27.73 26.89
N LEU A 483 24.02 -28.45 27.39
CA LEU A 483 22.80 -27.86 27.94
C LEU A 483 23.11 -27.23 29.31
N LEU A 484 22.80 -25.95 29.46
CA LEU A 484 22.94 -25.23 30.72
C LEU A 484 21.77 -25.50 31.67
N THR A 485 22.06 -25.46 32.97
CA THR A 485 21.10 -25.70 34.05
C THR A 485 20.60 -24.38 34.64
N ARG A 486 19.29 -24.16 34.59
CA ARG A 486 18.63 -23.00 35.21
C ARG A 486 18.89 -22.93 36.72
N GLY A 487 19.19 -21.76 37.24
CA GLY A 487 19.47 -21.49 38.65
C GLY A 487 20.93 -21.70 39.04
N THR A 488 21.66 -22.55 38.31
CA THR A 488 23.10 -22.78 38.48
C THR A 488 23.91 -21.97 37.49
N ASP A 489 23.64 -22.13 36.19
CA ASP A 489 24.42 -21.53 35.11
C ASP A 489 23.82 -20.19 34.63
N TYR A 490 22.50 -20.06 34.67
CA TYR A 490 21.78 -18.84 34.27
C TYR A 490 20.46 -18.64 35.03
N THR A 491 19.91 -17.45 34.96
CA THR A 491 18.53 -17.08 35.33
C THR A 491 17.83 -16.47 34.12
N ILE A 492 16.51 -16.52 34.07
CA ILE A 492 15.70 -15.97 32.98
C ILE A 492 14.50 -15.22 33.55
N ASP A 493 14.22 -14.05 32.99
CA ASP A 493 12.94 -13.36 33.14
C ASP A 493 12.05 -13.72 31.95
N TYR A 494 10.99 -14.47 32.22
CA TYR A 494 10.05 -14.97 31.21
C TYR A 494 9.15 -13.87 30.63
N ALA A 495 8.94 -12.76 31.35
CA ALA A 495 8.13 -11.66 30.86
C ALA A 495 8.87 -10.86 29.78
N THR A 496 10.16 -10.59 30.01
CA THR A 496 11.01 -9.78 29.12
C THR A 496 11.87 -10.62 28.17
N GLY A 497 11.98 -11.93 28.40
CA GLY A 497 12.84 -12.82 27.64
C GLY A 497 14.33 -12.59 27.88
N GLN A 498 14.71 -11.95 29.00
CA GLN A 498 16.10 -11.69 29.34
C GLN A 498 16.72 -12.86 30.10
N VAL A 499 17.81 -13.40 29.58
CA VAL A 499 18.63 -14.43 30.20
C VAL A 499 19.87 -13.78 30.79
N GLN A 500 20.11 -14.01 32.08
CA GLN A 500 21.31 -13.57 32.79
C GLN A 500 22.18 -14.77 33.17
N PHE A 501 23.40 -14.82 32.66
CA PHE A 501 24.37 -15.86 32.99
C PHE A 501 25.02 -15.57 34.34
N ARG A 502 25.15 -16.57 35.21
CA ARG A 502 25.68 -16.39 36.57
C ARG A 502 27.21 -16.31 36.62
N ASN A 503 27.89 -17.09 35.78
CA ASN A 503 29.35 -17.13 35.67
C ASN A 503 29.79 -16.95 34.20
N PRO A 504 29.54 -15.78 33.59
CA PRO A 504 29.81 -15.56 32.17
C PRO A 504 31.28 -15.81 31.81
N ASP A 505 32.23 -15.48 32.68
CA ASP A 505 33.67 -15.66 32.42
C ASP A 505 34.09 -17.13 32.31
N ALA A 506 33.35 -18.03 32.97
CA ALA A 506 33.59 -19.48 32.89
C ALA A 506 32.88 -20.11 31.70
N LEU A 507 31.71 -19.57 31.32
CA LEU A 507 30.92 -20.03 30.18
C LEU A 507 31.47 -19.52 28.85
N PHE A 508 32.06 -18.32 28.86
CA PHE A 508 32.58 -17.58 27.71
C PHE A 508 34.01 -17.13 28.03
N PRO A 509 35.03 -17.95 27.73
CA PRO A 509 36.42 -17.63 28.04
C PRO A 509 36.82 -16.27 27.46
N VAL A 510 37.57 -15.46 28.24
CA VAL A 510 38.02 -14.13 27.81
C VAL A 510 38.86 -14.24 26.53
N GLY A 511 38.44 -13.56 25.46
CA GLY A 511 39.04 -13.64 24.12
C GLY A 511 38.55 -14.81 23.25
N GLY A 512 37.62 -15.64 23.77
CA GLY A 512 36.95 -16.72 23.05
C GLY A 512 35.56 -16.32 22.56
N VAL A 513 35.10 -16.98 21.50
CA VAL A 513 33.75 -16.84 20.94
C VAL A 513 32.95 -18.11 21.24
N ALA A 514 31.77 -17.98 21.84
CA ALA A 514 30.89 -19.11 22.13
C ALA A 514 29.55 -18.98 21.40
N GLN A 515 29.06 -20.07 20.81
CA GLN A 515 27.71 -20.14 20.28
C GLN A 515 26.72 -20.53 21.36
N VAL A 516 25.64 -19.75 21.49
CA VAL A 516 24.52 -20.03 22.38
C VAL A 516 23.28 -20.32 21.55
N ARG A 517 22.70 -21.52 21.69
CA ARG A 517 21.40 -21.87 21.09
C ARG A 517 20.32 -21.86 22.16
N ALA A 518 19.28 -21.07 21.96
CA ALA A 518 18.14 -20.99 22.86
C ALA A 518 16.88 -21.53 22.15
N GLN A 519 16.30 -22.59 22.72
CA GLN A 519 15.00 -23.12 22.31
C GLN A 519 13.99 -22.81 23.41
N PHE A 520 12.83 -22.24 23.07
CA PHE A 520 11.82 -21.88 24.07
C PHE A 520 10.42 -21.84 23.45
N GLU A 521 9.38 -21.92 24.29
CA GLU A 521 8.00 -21.75 23.84
C GLU A 521 7.54 -20.31 24.10
N GLU A 522 7.06 -19.66 23.05
CA GLU A 522 6.48 -18.31 23.05
C GLU A 522 4.95 -18.42 22.95
N ARG A 523 4.23 -17.58 23.68
CA ARG A 523 2.79 -17.37 23.48
C ARG A 523 2.58 -16.42 22.31
N ALA A 524 2.39 -16.95 21.10
CA ALA A 524 2.12 -16.15 19.91
C ALA A 524 0.83 -15.35 20.05
N ALA A 525 0.90 -14.09 19.60
CA ALA A 525 -0.21 -13.15 19.63
C ALA A 525 -1.39 -13.57 18.73
N PHE A 526 -1.12 -14.29 17.63
CA PHE A 526 -2.13 -14.71 16.64
C PHE A 526 -1.81 -16.12 16.12
N VAL A 527 -2.81 -17.01 16.11
CA VAL A 527 -2.71 -18.34 15.46
C VAL A 527 -3.33 -18.22 14.07
N VAL A 528 -2.51 -18.34 13.03
CA VAL A 528 -2.95 -18.22 11.63
C VAL A 528 -3.70 -19.46 11.14
N SER A 529 -3.37 -20.64 11.68
CA SER A 529 -3.95 -21.93 11.29
C SER A 529 -4.31 -22.75 12.54
N PRO A 530 -5.59 -22.99 12.84
CA PRO A 530 -6.00 -23.86 13.94
C PRO A 530 -5.45 -25.29 13.80
N THR A 531 -4.69 -25.76 14.80
CA THR A 531 -4.09 -27.12 14.80
C THR A 531 -4.79 -28.05 15.79
N SER A 532 -5.36 -29.14 15.29
CA SER A 532 -5.90 -30.23 16.11
C SER A 532 -4.83 -31.27 16.39
N ILE A 533 -4.80 -31.78 17.63
CA ILE A 533 -3.79 -32.71 18.15
C ILE A 533 -4.49 -33.92 18.75
N PHE A 534 -4.05 -35.11 18.32
CA PHE A 534 -4.43 -36.39 18.90
C PHE A 534 -3.16 -37.10 19.35
N GLY A 535 -3.06 -37.44 20.63
CA GLY A 535 -1.89 -38.10 21.18
C GLY A 535 -2.26 -39.31 22.02
N LEU A 536 -1.43 -40.33 21.97
CA LEU A 536 -1.50 -41.51 22.81
C LEU A 536 -0.08 -41.85 23.27
N ALA A 537 0.11 -41.97 24.57
CA ALA A 537 1.34 -42.47 25.14
C ALA A 537 1.02 -43.60 26.12
N GLY A 538 1.94 -44.52 26.29
CA GLY A 538 1.85 -45.43 27.41
C GLY A 538 3.20 -45.89 27.90
N ARG A 539 3.20 -46.26 29.17
CA ARG A 539 4.38 -46.65 29.94
C ARG A 539 4.07 -47.96 30.63
N TYR A 540 4.86 -48.97 30.31
CA TYR A 540 4.82 -50.26 30.97
C TYR A 540 5.97 -50.35 31.96
N ASP A 541 5.63 -50.45 33.25
CA ASP A 541 6.60 -50.56 34.34
C ASP A 541 7.02 -52.02 34.56
N LEU A 542 8.32 -52.31 34.43
CA LEU A 542 8.90 -53.63 34.73
C LEU A 542 9.46 -53.69 36.16
N GLY A 543 9.13 -52.71 37.00
CA GLY A 543 9.59 -52.55 38.37
C GLY A 543 11.10 -52.28 38.41
N ALA A 544 11.83 -53.07 39.21
CA ALA A 544 13.28 -52.92 39.34
C ALA A 544 14.08 -53.19 38.06
N ARG A 545 13.44 -53.68 36.98
CA ARG A 545 14.07 -53.98 35.69
C ARG A 545 13.99 -52.83 34.68
N GLY A 546 13.27 -51.75 34.99
CA GLY A 546 13.16 -50.57 34.12
C GLY A 546 11.79 -50.41 33.46
N THR A 547 11.69 -49.69 32.34
CA THR A 547 10.42 -49.35 31.68
C THR A 547 10.45 -49.45 30.16
N VAL A 548 9.27 -49.68 29.57
CA VAL A 548 9.02 -49.62 28.14
C VAL A 548 7.98 -48.55 27.88
N ASN A 549 8.27 -47.62 26.99
CA ASN A 549 7.37 -46.52 26.64
C ASN A 549 6.99 -46.58 25.17
N PHE A 550 5.76 -46.21 24.85
CA PHE A 550 5.32 -45.97 23.48
C PHE A 550 4.65 -44.60 23.39
N THR A 551 4.78 -43.96 22.23
CA THR A 551 4.19 -42.65 21.95
C THR A 551 3.67 -42.65 20.52
N GLY A 552 2.49 -42.09 20.31
CA GLY A 552 1.89 -41.80 19.01
C GLY A 552 1.24 -40.41 19.05
N LEU A 553 1.49 -39.61 18.04
CA LEU A 553 1.04 -38.23 17.92
C LEU A 553 0.58 -37.97 16.49
N PHE A 554 -0.60 -37.39 16.34
CA PHE A 554 -1.15 -36.93 15.08
C PHE A 554 -1.57 -35.47 15.22
N GLN A 555 -1.09 -34.63 14.31
CA GLN A 555 -1.42 -33.21 14.23
C GLN A 555 -2.04 -32.92 12.88
N ARG A 556 -3.07 -32.08 12.85
CA ARG A 556 -3.75 -31.64 11.63
C ARG A 556 -4.13 -30.16 11.73
N GLU A 557 -3.66 -29.39 10.78
CA GLU A 557 -3.98 -27.98 10.63
C GLU A 557 -5.25 -27.79 9.80
N GLN A 558 -5.90 -26.64 10.01
CA GLN A 558 -7.00 -26.16 9.18
C GLN A 558 -6.60 -24.81 8.58
N SER A 559 -6.97 -24.59 7.31
CA SER A 559 -6.77 -23.29 6.67
C SER A 559 -7.97 -22.39 6.99
N ALA A 560 -7.70 -21.10 7.19
CA ALA A 560 -8.73 -20.07 7.28
C ALA A 560 -9.39 -19.80 5.92
N PHE A 561 -8.74 -20.21 4.82
CA PHE A 561 -9.21 -20.01 3.45
C PHE A 561 -10.01 -21.22 2.97
N THR A 562 -11.13 -20.94 2.29
CA THR A 562 -11.90 -21.97 1.57
C THR A 562 -11.15 -22.45 0.32
N ARG A 563 -10.40 -21.55 -0.32
CA ARG A 563 -9.46 -21.81 -1.43
C ARG A 563 -8.04 -21.43 -0.98
N PRO A 564 -7.30 -22.34 -0.33
CA PRO A 564 -6.00 -22.00 0.24
C PRO A 564 -4.97 -21.70 -0.87
N PRO A 565 -4.31 -20.53 -0.84
CA PRO A 565 -3.24 -20.25 -1.77
C PRO A 565 -2.01 -21.12 -1.47
N LEU A 566 -1.12 -21.27 -2.46
CA LEU A 566 0.15 -21.99 -2.30
C LEU A 566 0.97 -21.41 -1.13
N GLY A 567 1.39 -22.26 -0.19
CA GLY A 567 2.06 -21.90 1.06
C GLY A 567 1.13 -21.70 2.26
N SER A 568 -0.20 -21.68 2.05
CA SER A 568 -1.23 -21.62 3.11
C SER A 568 -2.09 -22.89 3.17
N GLU A 569 -1.60 -23.98 2.59
CA GLU A 569 -2.25 -25.28 2.67
C GLU A 569 -2.21 -25.80 4.11
N PRO A 570 -3.28 -26.47 4.56
CA PRO A 570 -3.24 -27.13 5.85
C PRO A 570 -2.19 -28.25 5.83
N ALA A 571 -1.31 -28.35 6.83
CA ALA A 571 -0.43 -29.50 6.98
C ALA A 571 -1.01 -30.56 7.94
N SER A 572 -0.49 -31.78 7.85
CA SER A 572 -0.73 -32.83 8.84
C SER A 572 0.56 -33.60 9.09
N THR A 573 0.76 -34.12 10.30
CA THR A 573 1.94 -34.92 10.63
C THR A 573 1.58 -36.01 11.63
N PHE A 574 2.06 -37.23 11.37
CA PHE A 574 2.06 -38.32 12.34
C PHE A 574 3.49 -38.59 12.84
N ILE A 575 3.66 -38.79 14.14
CA ILE A 575 4.92 -39.22 14.77
C ILE A 575 4.60 -40.36 15.74
N GLY A 576 5.38 -41.43 15.71
CA GLY A 576 5.23 -42.53 16.66
C GLY A 576 6.54 -43.20 16.98
N GLY A 577 6.66 -43.82 18.15
CA GLY A 577 7.88 -44.52 18.53
C GLY A 577 7.76 -45.30 19.84
N VAL A 578 8.81 -46.08 20.10
CA VAL A 578 8.96 -46.94 21.27
C VAL A 578 10.33 -46.69 21.86
N SER A 579 10.41 -46.47 23.16
CA SER A 579 11.66 -46.33 23.91
C SER A 579 11.71 -47.32 25.08
N THR A 580 12.91 -47.76 25.44
CA THR A 580 13.15 -48.67 26.55
C THR A 580 14.25 -48.09 27.43
N GLU A 581 14.10 -48.26 28.73
CA GLU A 581 15.14 -47.97 29.71
C GLU A 581 15.18 -49.16 30.67
N LEU A 582 16.12 -50.08 30.46
CA LEU A 582 16.22 -51.33 31.21
C LEU A 582 17.43 -51.28 32.15
N HIS A 583 17.20 -51.63 33.41
CA HIS A 583 18.23 -51.65 34.45
C HIS A 583 18.50 -53.08 34.88
N PHE A 584 19.73 -53.53 34.68
CA PHE A 584 20.18 -54.86 35.06
C PHE A 584 21.26 -54.76 36.13
N ARG A 585 21.23 -55.68 37.09
CA ARG A 585 22.29 -55.85 38.11
C ARG A 585 22.99 -57.20 37.90
N PRO A 586 23.88 -57.31 36.91
CA PRO A 586 24.49 -58.59 36.57
C PRO A 586 25.51 -59.03 37.63
N ALA A 587 25.05 -59.77 38.64
CA ALA A 587 25.90 -60.29 39.71
C ALA A 587 27.02 -61.22 39.21
N TRP A 588 26.93 -61.74 37.99
CA TRP A 588 28.00 -62.52 37.38
C TRP A 588 29.22 -61.64 37.00
N ILE A 589 29.02 -60.38 36.64
CA ILE A 589 30.11 -59.43 36.34
C ILE A 589 30.84 -59.07 37.63
N THR A 590 30.08 -58.75 38.69
CA THR A 590 30.65 -58.48 40.02
C THR A 590 31.49 -59.66 40.51
N ARG A 591 30.96 -60.90 40.40
CA ARG A 591 31.68 -62.12 40.79
C ARG A 591 32.87 -62.44 39.88
N ALA A 592 32.82 -62.11 38.60
CA ALA A 592 33.94 -62.33 37.68
C ALA A 592 35.10 -61.35 37.98
N LEU A 593 34.79 -60.08 38.27
CA LEU A 593 35.78 -59.07 38.65
C LEU A 593 36.42 -59.38 40.00
N ALA A 594 35.65 -59.88 40.97
CA ALA A 594 36.17 -60.29 42.29
C ALA A 594 37.07 -61.54 42.25
N LYS A 595 37.12 -62.28 41.12
CA LYS A 595 38.04 -63.41 40.92
C LYS A 595 39.37 -63.00 40.28
N LEU A 596 39.54 -61.74 39.87
CA LEU A 596 40.81 -61.26 39.33
C LEU A 596 41.80 -60.98 40.48
N PRO A 597 43.05 -61.47 40.40
CA PRO A 597 44.03 -61.24 41.46
C PRO A 597 44.28 -59.75 41.70
N GLY A 598 44.14 -59.29 42.94
CA GLY A 598 44.40 -57.90 43.35
C GLY A 598 43.19 -56.95 43.39
N ILE A 599 41.98 -57.41 43.03
CA ILE A 599 40.75 -56.60 43.11
C ILE A 599 39.75 -57.28 44.05
N HIS A 600 39.40 -56.61 45.16
CA HIS A 600 38.33 -57.00 46.06
C HIS A 600 37.21 -55.97 45.97
N THR A 601 36.04 -56.36 45.45
CA THR A 601 34.90 -55.45 45.33
C THR A 601 33.59 -56.20 45.58
N ASP A 602 32.84 -55.73 46.57
CA ASP A 602 31.47 -56.16 46.88
C ASP A 602 30.43 -55.17 46.32
N ALA A 603 30.90 -54.14 45.60
CA ALA A 603 30.03 -53.13 45.00
C ALA A 603 29.24 -53.76 43.83
N PRO A 604 27.90 -53.68 43.85
CA PRO A 604 27.08 -54.28 42.80
C PRO A 604 27.35 -53.66 41.42
N SER A 605 27.43 -54.49 40.38
CA SER A 605 27.54 -54.03 38.99
C SER A 605 26.18 -53.60 38.45
N PHE A 606 26.15 -52.49 37.71
CA PHE A 606 24.96 -51.95 37.05
C PHE A 606 25.16 -51.92 35.53
N LEU A 607 24.17 -52.39 34.78
CA LEU A 607 24.10 -52.30 33.32
C LEU A 607 22.77 -51.65 32.95
N ASN A 608 22.84 -50.45 32.38
CA ASN A 608 21.67 -49.72 31.90
C ASN A 608 21.64 -49.81 30.36
N VAL A 609 20.56 -50.36 29.81
CA VAL A 609 20.35 -50.51 28.38
C VAL A 609 19.20 -49.61 27.96
N SER A 610 19.46 -48.67 27.06
CA SER A 610 18.42 -47.85 26.43
C SER A 610 18.40 -48.10 24.93
N ALA A 611 17.20 -48.34 24.40
CA ALA A 611 16.96 -48.50 22.97
C ALA A 611 15.70 -47.74 22.58
N GLU A 612 15.72 -47.12 21.41
CA GLU A 612 14.63 -46.27 20.93
C GLU A 612 14.48 -46.40 19.41
N ILE A 613 13.22 -46.44 18.95
CA ILE A 613 12.85 -46.38 17.54
C ILE A 613 11.71 -45.39 17.37
N ALA A 614 11.79 -44.53 16.35
CA ALA A 614 10.76 -43.57 16.02
C ALA A 614 10.54 -43.52 14.51
N MET A 615 9.29 -43.22 14.11
CA MET A 615 8.87 -42.98 12.75
C MET A 615 8.09 -41.66 12.68
N SER A 616 8.21 -40.97 11.57
CA SER A 616 7.38 -39.81 11.25
C SER A 616 6.82 -39.93 9.83
N ARG A 617 5.60 -39.45 9.64
CA ARG A 617 4.93 -39.37 8.35
C ARG A 617 4.31 -37.97 8.22
N PRO A 618 5.04 -37.01 7.65
CA PRO A 618 4.49 -35.71 7.31
C PRO A 618 3.57 -35.82 6.09
N GLY A 619 2.50 -35.03 6.10
CA GLY A 619 1.50 -34.87 5.05
C GLY A 619 1.32 -33.37 4.76
N PRO A 620 2.14 -32.78 3.88
CA PRO A 620 2.23 -31.34 3.71
C PRO A 620 0.96 -30.71 3.11
N ASN A 621 0.15 -31.48 2.36
CA ASN A 621 -1.13 -31.03 1.84
C ASN A 621 -2.13 -32.22 1.80
N PRO A 622 -2.88 -32.47 2.88
CA PRO A 622 -3.91 -33.49 2.93
C PRO A 622 -5.17 -33.09 2.12
N ALA A 623 -5.33 -31.82 1.74
CA ALA A 623 -6.43 -31.37 0.88
C ALA A 623 -6.21 -31.73 -0.60
N GLY A 624 -4.96 -32.02 -0.99
CA GLY A 624 -4.61 -32.44 -2.35
C GLY A 624 -4.70 -31.32 -3.40
N GLN A 625 -5.04 -30.11 -3.00
CA GLN A 625 -5.14 -28.94 -3.88
C GLN A 625 -4.54 -27.71 -3.20
N ALA A 626 -3.98 -26.82 -4.01
CA ALA A 626 -3.49 -25.51 -3.61
C ALA A 626 -3.74 -24.56 -4.79
N TYR A 627 -4.18 -23.35 -4.51
CA TYR A 627 -4.46 -22.37 -5.55
C TYR A 627 -3.22 -21.53 -5.79
N ILE A 628 -2.69 -21.60 -7.02
CA ILE A 628 -1.66 -20.65 -7.46
C ILE A 628 -2.28 -19.27 -7.67
N GLU A 629 -3.55 -19.26 -8.09
CA GLU A 629 -4.37 -18.08 -8.33
C GLU A 629 -5.85 -18.43 -8.06
N GLU A 630 -6.61 -17.46 -7.54
CA GLU A 630 -8.06 -17.57 -7.33
C GLU A 630 -8.89 -16.67 -8.27
N PHE A 631 -8.26 -15.73 -8.98
CA PHE A 631 -8.89 -14.73 -9.86
C PHE A 631 -9.92 -13.83 -9.16
N GLU A 632 -9.95 -13.85 -7.83
CA GLU A 632 -10.77 -12.96 -7.00
C GLU A 632 -10.12 -11.56 -6.85
N GLY A 633 -8.83 -11.44 -7.17
CA GLY A 633 -8.12 -10.17 -7.21
C GLY A 633 -8.54 -9.32 -8.41
N GLU A 634 -9.53 -8.44 -8.24
CA GLU A 634 -9.89 -7.45 -9.26
C GLU A 634 -8.91 -6.26 -9.23
N ALA A 635 -8.26 -5.93 -10.35
CA ALA A 635 -7.45 -4.70 -10.50
C ALA A 635 -8.31 -3.49 -10.88
N GLY A 636 -9.50 -3.37 -10.29
CA GLY A 636 -10.44 -2.28 -10.54
C GLY A 636 -10.02 -1.00 -9.82
N ARG A 637 -10.02 0.14 -10.52
CA ARG A 637 -9.86 1.48 -9.91
C ARG A 637 -11.20 2.20 -9.89
N PHE A 638 -11.65 2.62 -8.72
CA PHE A 638 -12.83 3.46 -8.58
C PHE A 638 -12.52 4.91 -8.92
N LEU A 639 -13.41 5.55 -9.66
CA LEU A 639 -13.42 6.99 -9.85
C LEU A 639 -14.25 7.62 -8.73
N SER A 640 -13.73 8.70 -8.13
CA SER A 640 -14.46 9.41 -7.07
C SER A 640 -15.74 10.00 -7.63
N LEU A 641 -16.86 9.69 -6.98
CA LEU A 641 -18.13 10.33 -7.26
C LEU A 641 -18.42 11.48 -6.31
N ALA A 642 -17.52 11.77 -5.36
CA ALA A 642 -17.70 12.84 -4.39
C ALA A 642 -17.75 14.20 -5.09
N GLU A 643 -18.78 14.99 -4.83
CA GLU A 643 -19.09 16.19 -5.59
C GLU A 643 -18.01 17.28 -5.46
N GLN A 644 -17.24 17.27 -4.38
CA GLN A 644 -16.10 18.16 -4.12
C GLN A 644 -14.83 17.76 -4.86
N SER A 645 -14.75 16.56 -5.48
CA SER A 645 -13.62 16.19 -6.33
C SER A 645 -13.80 16.63 -7.79
N TRP A 646 -14.92 17.28 -8.10
CA TRP A 646 -15.26 17.74 -9.44
C TRP A 646 -15.33 19.27 -9.48
N HIS A 647 -14.63 19.87 -10.42
CA HIS A 647 -14.62 21.31 -10.67
C HIS A 647 -15.15 21.60 -12.07
N TRP A 648 -15.39 22.87 -12.37
CA TRP A 648 -15.72 23.29 -13.73
C TRP A 648 -14.61 22.88 -14.70
N GLY A 649 -14.99 22.32 -15.84
CA GLY A 649 -14.05 21.85 -16.85
C GLY A 649 -13.79 22.90 -17.94
N SER A 650 -12.61 22.81 -18.54
CA SER A 650 -12.26 23.58 -19.74
C SER A 650 -13.08 23.23 -20.96
N VAL A 651 -13.19 24.18 -21.89
CA VAL A 651 -13.82 23.95 -23.20
C VAL A 651 -13.01 22.90 -23.96
N PRO A 652 -13.61 21.77 -24.40
CA PRO A 652 -12.84 20.77 -25.12
C PRO A 652 -12.25 21.31 -26.42
N SER A 653 -10.95 21.08 -26.64
CA SER A 653 -10.21 21.62 -27.80
C SER A 653 -10.61 21.04 -29.15
N THR A 654 -11.38 19.93 -29.18
CA THR A 654 -11.74 19.22 -30.41
C THR A 654 -13.16 18.68 -30.34
N ALA A 655 -13.91 18.84 -31.46
CA ALA A 655 -15.25 18.29 -31.64
C ALA A 655 -15.27 16.77 -31.88
N ARG A 656 -14.10 16.12 -32.06
CA ARG A 656 -14.01 14.70 -32.42
C ARG A 656 -14.80 13.80 -31.48
N GLY A 657 -15.71 13.02 -32.04
CA GLY A 657 -16.62 12.11 -31.33
C GLY A 657 -17.94 12.77 -30.91
N ALA A 658 -18.03 14.10 -30.97
CA ALA A 658 -19.22 14.87 -30.59
C ALA A 658 -20.06 15.31 -31.80
N GLU A 659 -19.57 15.14 -33.03
CA GLU A 659 -20.22 15.64 -34.25
C GLU A 659 -21.59 14.99 -34.47
N SER A 660 -21.73 13.70 -34.12
CA SER A 660 -23.01 12.98 -34.19
C SER A 660 -24.07 13.50 -33.20
N PHE A 661 -23.66 14.34 -32.24
CA PHE A 661 -24.52 15.01 -31.27
C PHE A 661 -24.71 16.50 -31.60
N GLY A 662 -24.40 16.91 -32.83
CA GLY A 662 -24.67 18.25 -33.34
C GLY A 662 -23.56 19.28 -33.09
N ILE A 663 -22.45 18.90 -32.44
CA ILE A 663 -21.30 19.79 -32.24
C ILE A 663 -20.61 20.04 -33.60
N ALA A 664 -20.44 21.32 -33.95
CA ALA A 664 -19.84 21.70 -35.22
C ALA A 664 -18.34 21.34 -35.27
N PRO A 665 -17.76 21.13 -36.47
CA PRO A 665 -16.30 20.90 -36.61
C PRO A 665 -15.43 22.01 -36.03
N GLY A 666 -15.98 23.22 -35.91
CA GLY A 666 -15.33 24.38 -35.27
C GLY A 666 -15.20 24.26 -33.74
N GLY A 667 -15.72 23.20 -33.12
CA GLY A 667 -15.61 22.96 -31.69
C GLY A 667 -16.86 23.35 -30.90
N PHE A 668 -16.64 23.59 -29.62
CA PHE A 668 -17.69 23.86 -28.63
C PHE A 668 -17.90 25.36 -28.46
N ALA A 669 -19.04 25.88 -28.93
CA ALA A 669 -19.33 27.31 -28.87
C ALA A 669 -19.80 27.74 -27.46
N PHE A 670 -19.38 28.94 -27.02
CA PHE A 670 -19.83 29.54 -25.75
C PHE A 670 -21.36 29.67 -25.67
N ALA A 671 -22.00 30.10 -26.78
CA ALA A 671 -23.45 30.25 -26.85
C ALA A 671 -24.22 28.94 -26.63
N ASP A 672 -23.57 27.80 -26.89
CA ASP A 672 -24.16 26.46 -26.74
C ASP A 672 -23.87 25.84 -25.36
N ALA A 673 -23.04 26.49 -24.54
CA ALA A 673 -22.79 26.00 -23.19
C ALA A 673 -24.04 26.22 -22.30
N ALA A 674 -24.42 25.22 -21.50
CA ALA A 674 -25.57 25.29 -20.58
C ALA A 674 -25.13 25.09 -19.12
N ALA A 675 -25.95 25.54 -18.16
CA ALA A 675 -25.67 25.29 -16.74
C ALA A 675 -25.80 23.79 -16.39
N LEU A 676 -24.96 23.31 -15.47
CA LEU A 676 -24.94 21.93 -14.98
C LEU A 676 -24.90 21.90 -13.46
N THR A 677 -25.66 21.00 -12.85
CA THR A 677 -25.56 20.68 -11.42
C THR A 677 -25.06 19.25 -11.25
N TRP A 678 -24.12 19.03 -10.34
CA TRP A 678 -23.68 17.70 -9.88
C TRP A 678 -23.84 17.60 -8.36
N GLN A 679 -24.48 16.55 -7.85
CA GLN A 679 -24.86 16.42 -6.44
C GLN A 679 -24.70 14.98 -5.94
N ASN A 680 -24.26 14.78 -4.70
CA ASN A 680 -24.25 13.44 -4.09
C ASN A 680 -25.54 13.05 -3.38
N LEU A 681 -26.11 13.98 -2.61
CA LEU A 681 -27.27 13.77 -1.76
C LEU A 681 -28.35 14.81 -2.04
N PRO A 682 -28.89 14.88 -3.27
CA PRO A 682 -30.03 15.74 -3.55
C PRO A 682 -31.28 15.24 -2.81
N SER A 683 -32.21 16.15 -2.56
CA SER A 683 -33.54 15.83 -2.04
C SER A 683 -34.58 15.76 -3.17
N ASP A 684 -35.51 14.83 -3.04
CA ASP A 684 -36.66 14.70 -3.92
C ASP A 684 -37.68 15.84 -3.68
N PRO A 685 -38.74 15.99 -4.50
CA PRO A 685 -39.77 17.02 -4.30
C PRO A 685 -40.51 16.95 -2.96
N SER A 686 -40.42 15.83 -2.23
CA SER A 686 -40.98 15.67 -0.89
C SER A 686 -39.99 16.01 0.24
N GLY A 687 -38.78 16.44 -0.12
CA GLY A 687 -37.70 16.78 0.81
C GLY A 687 -36.93 15.57 1.35
N ARG A 688 -37.09 14.38 0.77
CA ARG A 688 -36.38 13.18 1.20
C ARG A 688 -35.05 13.04 0.47
N PRO A 689 -33.96 12.65 1.15
CA PRO A 689 -32.68 12.41 0.49
C PRO A 689 -32.77 11.25 -0.50
N MET A 690 -32.24 11.47 -1.70
CA MET A 690 -32.11 10.44 -2.73
C MET A 690 -30.81 9.65 -2.51
N GLN A 691 -30.92 8.52 -1.82
CA GLN A 691 -29.78 7.64 -1.49
C GLN A 691 -30.13 6.17 -1.72
N PHE A 692 -29.12 5.36 -2.02
CA PHE A 692 -29.30 3.95 -2.37
C PHE A 692 -28.33 3.09 -1.58
N LEU A 693 -28.81 1.99 -1.03
CA LEU A 693 -27.96 0.93 -0.51
C LEU A 693 -27.29 0.17 -1.65
N PRO A 694 -26.11 -0.46 -1.43
CA PRO A 694 -25.43 -1.25 -2.46
C PRO A 694 -26.35 -2.25 -3.19
N GLN A 695 -27.23 -2.96 -2.47
CA GLN A 695 -28.16 -3.94 -3.07
C GLN A 695 -29.30 -3.32 -3.89
N GLN A 696 -29.62 -2.04 -3.64
CA GLN A 696 -30.62 -1.31 -4.43
C GLN A 696 -30.04 -0.84 -5.77
N ILE A 697 -28.71 -0.84 -5.90
CA ILE A 697 -28.02 -0.62 -7.17
C ILE A 697 -27.75 -1.96 -7.82
N ASP A 698 -27.03 -2.84 -7.12
CA ASP A 698 -26.68 -4.18 -7.61
C ASP A 698 -27.25 -5.28 -6.68
N PRO A 699 -28.35 -5.95 -7.08
CA PRO A 699 -29.01 -6.95 -6.24
C PRO A 699 -28.19 -8.23 -6.02
N THR A 700 -27.04 -8.42 -6.70
CA THR A 700 -26.17 -9.60 -6.48
C THR A 700 -25.32 -9.47 -5.21
N ILE A 701 -25.23 -8.28 -4.62
CA ILE A 701 -24.43 -8.03 -3.42
C ILE A 701 -25.13 -8.61 -2.17
N ARG A 702 -24.36 -9.33 -1.35
CA ARG A 702 -24.80 -9.79 -0.03
C ARG A 702 -23.97 -9.09 1.05
N LEU A 703 -24.59 -8.15 1.76
CA LEU A 703 -23.96 -7.52 2.94
C LEU A 703 -24.13 -8.43 4.17
N VAL A 704 -23.05 -8.60 4.94
CA VAL A 704 -23.04 -9.31 6.22
C VAL A 704 -22.61 -8.31 7.30
N GLY A 705 -23.41 -8.14 8.36
CA GLY A 705 -23.13 -7.19 9.45
C GLY A 705 -24.27 -6.18 9.71
N GLN A 706 -24.08 -5.33 10.72
CA GLN A 706 -25.11 -4.37 11.21
C GLN A 706 -25.02 -2.97 10.55
N GLY A 707 -23.90 -2.62 9.92
CA GLY A 707 -23.72 -1.31 9.29
C GLY A 707 -24.12 -1.32 7.81
N GLN A 708 -25.16 -0.57 7.44
CA GLN A 708 -25.54 -0.34 6.05
C GLN A 708 -25.29 1.13 5.72
N SER A 709 -24.22 1.42 4.98
CA SER A 709 -23.98 2.74 4.41
C SER A 709 -24.61 2.83 3.02
N ALA A 710 -25.12 4.00 2.66
CA ALA A 710 -25.54 4.25 1.29
C ALA A 710 -24.30 4.31 0.37
N GLU A 711 -24.49 3.90 -0.87
CA GLU A 711 -23.49 3.99 -1.93
C GLU A 711 -23.47 5.43 -2.47
N PRO A 712 -22.27 6.01 -2.72
CA PRO A 712 -22.18 7.33 -3.32
C PRO A 712 -22.68 7.31 -4.77
N VAL A 713 -23.53 8.29 -5.08
CA VAL A 713 -24.09 8.54 -6.42
C VAL A 713 -23.71 9.94 -6.84
N LEU A 714 -23.33 10.15 -8.10
CA LEU A 714 -23.19 11.48 -8.69
C LEU A 714 -24.41 11.78 -9.57
N TRP A 715 -25.34 12.58 -9.06
CA TRP A 715 -26.53 13.03 -9.77
C TRP A 715 -26.20 14.23 -10.65
N LEU A 716 -26.50 14.15 -11.94
CA LEU A 716 -26.18 15.15 -12.94
C LEU A 716 -27.47 15.67 -13.58
N MET A 717 -27.57 17.00 -13.72
CA MET A 717 -28.68 17.64 -14.45
C MET A 717 -28.17 18.80 -15.30
N LEU A 718 -28.27 18.64 -16.61
CA LEU A 718 -28.07 19.72 -17.58
C LEU A 718 -29.34 20.58 -17.63
N LYS A 719 -29.18 21.88 -17.40
CA LYS A 719 -30.28 22.84 -17.34
C LYS A 719 -30.72 23.27 -18.73
N PRO A 720 -31.95 23.82 -18.86
CA PRO A 720 -32.38 24.47 -20.09
C PRO A 720 -31.38 25.54 -20.49
N ASP A 721 -31.25 25.74 -21.77
CA ASP A 721 -30.30 26.66 -22.37
C ASP A 721 -30.52 28.13 -22.01
N THR A 722 -31.70 28.46 -21.51
CA THR A 722 -32.04 29.79 -21.00
C THR A 722 -31.51 30.05 -19.59
N LEU A 723 -31.08 29.04 -18.83
CA LEU A 723 -30.60 29.21 -17.45
C LEU A 723 -29.07 29.33 -17.40
N LEU A 724 -28.57 30.33 -16.67
CA LEU A 724 -27.13 30.66 -16.64
C LEU A 724 -26.41 30.41 -15.30
N GLY A 725 -27.11 29.88 -14.29
CA GLY A 725 -26.46 29.32 -13.10
C GLY A 725 -26.68 30.08 -11.80
N LEU A 726 -27.32 31.25 -11.82
CA LEU A 726 -27.75 31.94 -10.59
C LEU A 726 -29.19 31.63 -10.22
N ALA A 727 -29.40 31.49 -8.92
CA ALA A 727 -30.71 31.32 -8.33
C ALA A 727 -30.89 32.24 -7.13
N ASN A 728 -32.14 32.61 -6.87
CA ASN A 728 -32.53 33.39 -5.71
C ASN A 728 -32.08 32.67 -4.43
N SER A 729 -31.33 33.37 -3.59
CA SER A 729 -30.72 32.81 -2.38
C SER A 729 -31.74 32.27 -1.37
N ARG A 730 -32.99 32.77 -1.39
CA ARG A 730 -34.09 32.33 -0.52
C ARG A 730 -34.91 31.20 -1.13
N THR A 731 -35.31 31.33 -2.40
CA THR A 731 -36.29 30.42 -3.01
C THR A 731 -35.67 29.32 -3.87
N GLY A 732 -34.40 29.44 -4.28
CA GLY A 732 -33.76 28.52 -5.23
C GLY A 732 -34.27 28.63 -6.67
N ALA A 733 -35.21 29.54 -6.94
CA ALA A 733 -35.71 29.78 -8.28
C ALA A 733 -34.64 30.51 -9.13
N PRO A 734 -34.51 30.20 -10.43
CA PRO A 734 -33.58 30.90 -11.30
C PRO A 734 -33.92 32.39 -11.37
N ASN A 735 -32.91 33.25 -11.22
CA ASN A 735 -33.06 34.72 -11.28
C ASN A 735 -32.17 35.36 -12.36
N TRP A 736 -31.47 34.53 -13.13
CA TRP A 736 -30.64 34.95 -14.24
C TRP A 736 -30.83 34.01 -15.42
N VAL A 737 -31.28 34.60 -16.52
CA VAL A 737 -31.65 33.87 -17.73
C VAL A 737 -31.17 34.60 -18.97
N ARG A 738 -31.02 33.86 -20.07
CA ARG A 738 -30.81 34.40 -21.42
C ARG A 738 -31.92 33.96 -22.38
N PRO A 739 -32.06 34.64 -23.53
CA PRO A 739 -32.90 34.16 -24.63
C PRO A 739 -32.48 32.76 -25.09
N HIS A 740 -33.45 31.99 -25.55
CA HIS A 740 -33.21 30.69 -26.17
C HIS A 740 -32.47 30.86 -27.50
N HIS A 741 -31.58 29.91 -27.80
CA HIS A 741 -30.84 29.81 -29.05
C HIS A 741 -31.05 28.42 -29.64
N ASP A 742 -31.19 28.23 -30.95
CA ASP A 742 -31.28 26.88 -31.51
C ASP A 742 -29.87 26.30 -31.69
N GLY A 743 -29.55 25.17 -31.06
CA GLY A 743 -28.23 24.54 -31.17
C GLY A 743 -28.03 23.37 -30.19
N PRO A 744 -26.94 22.60 -30.34
CA PRO A 744 -26.58 21.58 -29.36
C PRO A 744 -26.29 22.22 -27.99
N ARG A 745 -26.38 21.45 -26.91
CA ARG A 745 -25.95 21.90 -25.57
C ARG A 745 -24.82 21.06 -25.03
N TRP A 746 -23.92 21.74 -24.32
CA TRP A 746 -22.81 21.07 -23.68
C TRP A 746 -22.40 21.72 -22.36
N ARG A 747 -21.77 20.92 -21.48
CA ARG A 747 -21.08 21.42 -20.29
C ARG A 747 -20.04 20.41 -19.82
N ALA A 748 -18.89 20.90 -19.34
CA ALA A 748 -17.79 20.08 -18.86
C ALA A 748 -17.54 20.25 -17.36
N ILE A 749 -17.16 19.15 -16.70
CA ILE A 749 -16.60 19.11 -15.36
C ILE A 749 -15.33 18.26 -15.39
N THR A 750 -14.38 18.58 -14.53
CA THR A 750 -13.09 17.87 -14.47
C THR A 750 -12.83 17.38 -13.06
N GLN A 751 -12.29 16.18 -12.94
CA GLN A 751 -11.74 15.62 -11.73
C GLN A 751 -10.26 15.29 -11.95
N VAL A 752 -9.43 15.61 -10.96
CA VAL A 752 -8.04 15.16 -10.91
C VAL A 752 -7.95 13.76 -10.35
N LEU A 753 -7.23 12.88 -11.05
CA LEU A 753 -6.96 11.50 -10.67
C LEU A 753 -5.62 11.38 -9.94
N SER A 754 -4.60 12.10 -10.41
CA SER A 754 -3.28 12.21 -9.77
C SER A 754 -2.51 13.40 -10.36
N PRO A 755 -1.93 14.28 -9.53
CA PRO A 755 -1.10 15.39 -10.03
C PRO A 755 0.06 14.94 -10.92
N THR A 756 0.72 13.82 -10.58
CA THR A 756 1.83 13.24 -11.38
C THR A 756 1.36 12.20 -12.40
N GLY A 757 0.07 11.85 -12.38
CA GLY A 757 -0.56 10.87 -13.26
C GLY A 757 -0.66 9.45 -12.67
N ILE A 758 -1.53 8.64 -13.28
CA ILE A 758 -1.71 7.21 -12.98
C ILE A 758 -1.53 6.35 -14.24
N ASP A 759 -1.15 5.08 -14.03
CA ASP A 759 -1.05 4.08 -15.09
C ASP A 759 -2.41 3.39 -15.32
N LEU A 760 -3.04 3.71 -16.46
CA LEU A 760 -4.24 3.07 -17.01
C LEU A 760 -3.92 2.09 -18.14
N SER A 761 -2.65 1.79 -18.41
CA SER A 761 -2.23 0.90 -19.51
C SER A 761 -2.64 -0.57 -19.32
N ARG A 762 -3.26 -0.95 -18.20
CA ARG A 762 -3.86 -2.27 -17.95
C ARG A 762 -5.39 -2.27 -17.91
N VAL A 763 -6.01 -1.10 -18.02
CA VAL A 763 -7.47 -1.00 -18.08
C VAL A 763 -7.95 -1.64 -19.38
N GLU A 764 -9.03 -2.41 -19.27
CA GLU A 764 -9.71 -3.07 -20.38
C GLU A 764 -11.13 -2.56 -20.57
N PHE A 765 -11.79 -2.17 -19.47
CA PHE A 765 -13.16 -1.68 -19.49
C PHE A 765 -13.34 -0.48 -18.58
N LEU A 766 -14.15 0.48 -19.00
CA LEU A 766 -14.83 1.41 -18.13
C LEU A 766 -16.21 0.84 -17.82
N GLU A 767 -16.51 0.60 -16.55
CA GLU A 767 -17.84 0.19 -16.11
C GLU A 767 -18.50 1.25 -15.26
N LEU A 768 -19.80 1.41 -15.42
CA LEU A 768 -20.59 2.37 -14.67
C LEU A 768 -22.04 1.90 -14.57
N TRP A 769 -22.65 2.19 -13.44
CA TRP A 769 -24.09 2.11 -13.28
C TRP A 769 -24.70 3.47 -13.59
N VAL A 770 -25.69 3.49 -14.48
CA VAL A 770 -26.44 4.69 -14.82
C VAL A 770 -27.86 4.56 -14.32
N TRP A 771 -28.33 5.55 -13.58
CA TRP A 771 -29.74 5.68 -13.23
C TRP A 771 -30.50 6.23 -14.44
N GLU A 772 -31.49 5.48 -14.89
CA GLU A 772 -32.45 5.91 -15.91
C GLU A 772 -33.84 5.97 -15.28
N ASP A 773 -34.52 7.10 -15.49
CA ASP A 773 -35.91 7.27 -15.08
C ASP A 773 -36.87 6.49 -16.00
N ASN A 774 -38.14 6.48 -15.64
CA ASN A 774 -39.17 5.70 -16.32
C ASN A 774 -39.42 6.14 -17.77
N HIS A 775 -39.09 7.38 -18.14
CA HIS A 775 -39.13 7.85 -19.52
C HIS A 775 -37.76 7.82 -20.22
N ARG A 776 -36.70 7.40 -19.51
CA ARG A 776 -35.31 7.36 -19.98
C ARG A 776 -34.91 8.71 -20.60
N VAL A 777 -35.16 9.82 -19.91
CA VAL A 777 -35.04 11.20 -20.42
C VAL A 777 -33.71 11.45 -21.11
N ALA A 778 -32.59 11.03 -20.51
CA ALA A 778 -31.27 11.20 -21.12
C ALA A 778 -31.08 10.41 -22.43
N LYS A 779 -31.60 9.17 -22.51
CA LYS A 779 -31.60 8.40 -23.76
C LYS A 779 -32.53 9.04 -24.80
N ALA A 780 -33.72 9.46 -24.39
CA ALA A 780 -34.71 10.09 -25.27
C ALA A 780 -34.19 11.41 -25.86
N ALA A 781 -33.40 12.15 -25.09
CA ALA A 781 -32.70 13.36 -25.52
C ALA A 781 -31.36 13.06 -26.22
N ASN A 782 -31.08 11.83 -26.66
CA ASN A 782 -29.84 11.43 -27.34
C ASN A 782 -28.57 12.02 -26.68
N THR A 783 -28.53 12.02 -25.35
CA THR A 783 -27.44 12.63 -24.58
C THR A 783 -26.26 11.69 -24.51
N ALA A 784 -25.04 12.23 -24.62
CA ALA A 784 -23.81 11.47 -24.48
C ALA A 784 -22.85 12.07 -23.45
N LEU A 785 -22.05 11.20 -22.84
CA LEU A 785 -20.88 11.55 -22.04
C LEU A 785 -19.64 11.39 -22.91
N LEU A 786 -18.86 12.47 -23.02
CA LEU A 786 -17.48 12.40 -23.48
C LEU A 786 -16.58 12.33 -22.26
N LEU A 787 -15.85 11.24 -22.09
CA LEU A 787 -14.92 11.03 -20.98
C LEU A 787 -13.49 11.14 -21.52
N ASP A 788 -12.83 12.27 -21.24
CA ASP A 788 -11.47 12.57 -21.66
C ASP A 788 -10.49 12.21 -20.52
N PHE A 789 -9.78 11.10 -20.66
CA PHE A 789 -8.73 10.67 -19.74
C PHE A 789 -7.37 11.14 -20.26
N GLY A 790 -6.70 12.03 -19.54
CA GLY A 790 -5.35 12.46 -19.91
C GLY A 790 -4.92 13.68 -19.14
N SER A 791 -4.22 14.58 -19.84
CA SER A 791 -3.97 15.93 -19.37
C SER A 791 -4.78 16.91 -20.21
N VAL A 792 -5.78 17.51 -19.57
CA VAL A 792 -6.72 18.47 -20.16
C VAL A 792 -6.38 19.87 -19.67
N PHE A 793 -6.85 20.89 -20.38
CA PHE A 793 -6.68 22.27 -19.94
C PHE A 793 -7.41 22.55 -18.63
N GLU A 794 -6.93 23.55 -17.92
CA GLU A 794 -7.44 24.04 -16.64
C GLU A 794 -8.35 25.26 -16.82
N ASP A 795 -8.26 25.91 -17.97
CA ASP A 795 -9.00 27.12 -18.33
C ASP A 795 -10.52 26.88 -18.40
N ALA A 796 -11.20 26.93 -17.26
CA ALA A 796 -12.60 26.57 -17.17
C ALA A 796 -13.49 27.70 -17.66
N LEU A 797 -14.62 27.31 -18.26
CA LEU A 797 -15.59 28.27 -18.76
C LEU A 797 -16.71 28.46 -17.75
N ALA A 798 -16.91 29.70 -17.31
CA ALA A 798 -18.09 30.09 -16.53
C ALA A 798 -18.88 31.22 -17.17
N PHE A 799 -20.08 31.44 -16.64
CA PHE A 799 -20.94 32.56 -17.02
C PHE A 799 -20.99 33.55 -15.86
N VAL A 800 -20.89 34.84 -16.16
CA VAL A 800 -21.28 35.90 -15.22
C VAL A 800 -22.20 36.93 -15.90
N PRO A 801 -23.08 37.61 -15.16
CA PRO A 801 -23.93 38.64 -15.71
C PRO A 801 -23.14 39.90 -16.09
N GLU A 802 -23.60 40.60 -17.13
CA GLU A 802 -22.98 41.86 -17.56
C GLU A 802 -23.47 43.05 -16.72
N THR A 803 -24.73 43.00 -16.32
CA THR A 803 -25.43 44.08 -15.63
C THR A 803 -26.25 43.55 -14.45
N LEU A 804 -26.34 44.36 -13.41
CA LEU A 804 -27.29 44.17 -12.32
C LEU A 804 -28.21 45.38 -12.23
N THR A 805 -29.46 45.14 -11.86
CA THR A 805 -30.44 46.17 -11.51
C THR A 805 -31.04 45.83 -10.16
N VAL A 806 -30.94 46.75 -9.21
CA VAL A 806 -31.64 46.66 -7.92
C VAL A 806 -33.00 47.34 -8.08
N THR A 807 -34.06 46.56 -7.88
CA THR A 807 -35.44 47.04 -7.91
C THR A 807 -35.74 47.95 -6.72
N PRO A 808 -36.78 48.81 -6.78
CA PRO A 808 -37.20 49.64 -5.63
C PRO A 808 -37.52 48.83 -4.36
N GLN A 809 -37.91 47.57 -4.51
CA GLN A 809 -38.19 46.62 -3.42
C GLN A 809 -36.92 45.99 -2.83
N GLY A 810 -35.75 46.23 -3.44
CA GLY A 810 -34.45 45.72 -3.00
C GLY A 810 -34.02 44.39 -3.63
N ASP A 811 -34.82 43.82 -4.54
CA ASP A 811 -34.45 42.61 -5.27
C ASP A 811 -33.46 42.93 -6.40
N THR A 812 -32.41 42.11 -6.54
CA THR A 812 -31.43 42.21 -7.62
C THR A 812 -31.82 41.31 -8.79
N VAL A 813 -31.91 41.90 -9.98
CA VAL A 813 -32.11 41.20 -11.25
C VAL A 813 -30.84 41.31 -12.07
N TYR A 814 -30.43 40.19 -12.66
CA TYR A 814 -29.23 40.09 -13.49
C TYR A 814 -29.60 39.95 -14.96
N SER A 815 -28.86 40.59 -15.85
CA SER A 815 -29.07 40.49 -17.30
C SER A 815 -27.79 40.58 -18.11
N GLY A 816 -27.86 40.10 -19.35
CA GLY A 816 -26.69 39.84 -20.20
C GLY A 816 -25.93 38.60 -19.75
N ASP A 817 -25.03 38.13 -20.59
CA ASP A 817 -24.17 36.99 -20.32
C ASP A 817 -22.81 37.18 -20.95
N ARG A 818 -21.76 37.08 -20.11
CA ARG A 818 -20.38 37.09 -20.57
C ARG A 818 -19.62 35.89 -20.03
N ALA A 819 -18.61 35.47 -20.77
CA ALA A 819 -17.67 34.46 -20.33
C ALA A 819 -16.82 34.99 -19.17
N ALA A 820 -16.54 34.13 -18.20
CA ALA A 820 -15.59 34.34 -17.11
C ALA A 820 -14.66 33.12 -16.97
N GLY A 821 -13.50 33.33 -16.35
CA GLY A 821 -12.44 32.31 -16.18
C GLY A 821 -11.37 32.37 -17.26
N LEU A 822 -11.79 32.55 -18.52
CA LEU A 822 -10.91 32.40 -19.69
C LEU A 822 -9.58 33.19 -19.62
N GLY A 823 -8.47 32.47 -19.78
CA GLY A 823 -7.12 33.01 -19.86
C GLY A 823 -6.50 33.36 -18.51
N ARG A 824 -7.08 32.94 -17.38
CA ARG A 824 -6.57 33.19 -16.04
C ARG A 824 -6.76 31.94 -15.17
N LEU A 825 -5.73 31.58 -14.40
CA LEU A 825 -5.88 30.55 -13.36
C LEU A 825 -6.78 31.06 -12.23
N ASP A 826 -7.97 30.49 -12.10
CA ASP A 826 -8.88 30.78 -11.00
C ASP A 826 -8.67 29.81 -9.82
N THR A 827 -8.29 30.35 -8.67
CA THR A 827 -8.09 29.59 -7.44
C THR A 827 -8.43 30.43 -6.22
N GLU A 828 -8.93 29.78 -5.16
CA GLU A 828 -9.11 30.41 -3.85
C GLU A 828 -7.81 30.51 -3.06
N ARG A 829 -6.75 29.81 -3.47
CA ARG A 829 -5.50 29.78 -2.71
C ARG A 829 -4.88 31.17 -2.59
N ASP A 830 -4.25 31.43 -1.45
CA ASP A 830 -3.48 32.65 -1.22
C ASP A 830 -2.41 32.81 -2.33
N PRO A 831 -2.35 33.95 -3.04
CA PRO A 831 -1.47 34.12 -4.20
C PRO A 831 0.03 34.03 -3.90
N LEU A 832 0.44 34.17 -2.64
CA LEU A 832 1.85 34.16 -2.24
C LEU A 832 2.31 32.79 -1.73
N THR A 833 1.52 32.20 -0.84
CA THR A 833 1.83 30.93 -0.17
C THR A 833 1.23 29.72 -0.89
N HIS A 834 0.23 29.94 -1.73
CA HIS A 834 -0.62 28.91 -2.34
C HIS A 834 -1.26 27.94 -1.33
N SER A 835 -1.40 28.39 -0.08
CA SER A 835 -2.16 27.71 0.96
C SER A 835 -3.62 28.17 0.95
N TRP A 836 -4.49 27.43 1.63
CA TRP A 836 -5.91 27.76 1.72
C TRP A 836 -6.45 27.59 3.13
N SER A 837 -7.35 28.49 3.53
CA SER A 837 -8.05 28.51 4.80
C SER A 837 -9.53 28.84 4.60
N ALA A 838 -10.40 27.92 5.03
CA ALA A 838 -11.85 28.09 5.00
C ALA A 838 -12.39 29.39 5.65
N THR A 839 -11.61 30.02 6.53
CA THR A 839 -12.04 31.26 7.20
C THR A 839 -11.67 32.54 6.47
N GLN A 840 -10.70 32.47 5.54
CA GLN A 840 -10.14 33.64 4.85
C GLN A 840 -10.36 33.58 3.34
N ASP A 841 -10.32 32.37 2.77
CA ASP A 841 -10.14 32.18 1.33
C ASP A 841 -11.39 31.63 0.62
N ASP A 842 -12.36 31.10 1.39
CA ASP A 842 -13.60 30.42 0.93
C ASP A 842 -14.65 31.42 0.39
N GLU A 843 -14.27 32.08 -0.70
CA GLU A 843 -15.00 33.17 -1.35
C GLU A 843 -15.58 32.79 -2.72
N GLY A 844 -15.42 31.53 -3.14
CA GLY A 844 -15.80 30.97 -4.43
C GLY A 844 -14.89 31.42 -5.58
N ILE A 845 -15.00 30.74 -6.72
CA ILE A 845 -14.33 31.11 -7.98
C ILE A 845 -15.34 31.23 -9.12
N LEU A 846 -14.90 31.78 -10.27
CA LEU A 846 -15.67 31.74 -11.51
C LEU A 846 -17.10 32.31 -11.38
N SER A 847 -18.14 31.49 -11.55
CA SER A 847 -19.56 31.92 -11.50
C SER A 847 -20.05 32.32 -10.11
N ASP A 848 -19.25 32.11 -9.07
CA ASP A 848 -19.64 32.39 -7.68
C ASP A 848 -19.44 33.86 -7.31
N ARG A 849 -18.45 34.50 -7.95
CA ARG A 849 -18.08 35.90 -7.71
C ARG A 849 -17.58 36.57 -8.98
N ILE A 850 -18.02 37.80 -9.20
CA ILE A 850 -17.44 38.67 -10.23
C ILE A 850 -16.23 39.36 -9.64
N VAL A 851 -15.12 39.35 -10.37
CA VAL A 851 -13.84 39.95 -9.94
C VAL A 851 -13.25 40.94 -10.92
N ASP A 852 -13.83 41.02 -12.12
CA ASP A 852 -13.44 41.90 -13.22
C ASP A 852 -14.50 42.99 -13.47
N GLY A 853 -15.40 43.22 -12.53
CA GLY A 853 -16.35 44.32 -12.49
C GLY A 853 -17.65 44.14 -13.27
N ILE A 854 -18.78 44.50 -12.64
CA ILE A 854 -20.14 44.45 -13.20
C ILE A 854 -20.77 45.85 -13.25
N TRP A 855 -21.61 46.14 -14.24
CA TRP A 855 -22.32 47.42 -14.31
C TRP A 855 -23.59 47.41 -13.45
N ASP A 856 -23.64 48.26 -12.42
CA ASP A 856 -24.83 48.54 -11.64
C ASP A 856 -25.66 49.62 -12.36
N ALA A 857 -26.73 49.19 -13.03
CA ALA A 857 -27.62 50.07 -13.78
C ALA A 857 -28.45 50.97 -12.86
N THR A 858 -28.68 50.58 -11.60
CA THR A 858 -29.41 51.37 -10.61
C THR A 858 -28.55 52.52 -10.10
N GLN A 859 -27.25 52.29 -9.89
CA GLN A 859 -26.31 53.29 -9.37
C GLN A 859 -25.51 54.01 -10.46
N GLY A 860 -25.58 53.55 -11.71
CA GLY A 860 -24.85 54.13 -12.84
C GLY A 860 -23.33 54.02 -12.69
N ARG A 861 -22.83 52.95 -12.07
CA ARG A 861 -21.39 52.75 -11.80
C ARG A 861 -20.99 51.29 -11.97
N ARG A 862 -19.68 51.06 -12.16
CA ARG A 862 -19.11 49.70 -12.11
C ARG A 862 -18.83 49.31 -10.65
N VAL A 863 -19.13 48.06 -10.32
CA VAL A 863 -18.80 47.42 -9.04
C VAL A 863 -17.73 46.38 -9.33
N ASP A 864 -16.52 46.56 -8.79
CA ASP A 864 -15.34 45.75 -9.15
C ASP A 864 -15.49 44.28 -8.74
N THR A 865 -15.96 44.04 -7.51
CA THR A 865 -16.19 42.69 -6.99
C THR A 865 -17.63 42.53 -6.48
N LEU A 866 -18.27 41.42 -6.87
CA LEU A 866 -19.64 41.11 -6.43
C LEU A 866 -19.81 39.60 -6.21
N PRO A 867 -20.09 39.14 -4.97
CA PRO A 867 -20.49 37.76 -4.74
C PRO A 867 -21.89 37.52 -5.33
N LEU A 868 -22.05 36.44 -6.07
CA LEU A 868 -23.30 36.09 -6.75
C LEU A 868 -24.08 34.99 -6.02
N CYS A 869 -23.40 34.15 -5.24
CA CYS A 869 -24.02 33.07 -4.48
C CYS A 869 -23.38 32.87 -3.09
N SER A 870 -23.99 32.01 -2.29
CA SER A 870 -23.41 31.46 -1.06
C SER A 870 -23.95 30.05 -0.86
N ALA A 871 -23.06 29.08 -0.64
CA ALA A 871 -23.41 27.69 -0.34
C ALA A 871 -24.12 27.54 1.01
N ARG A 872 -23.98 28.54 1.89
CA ARG A 872 -24.64 28.57 3.20
C ARG A 872 -25.86 29.46 3.19
N VAL A 873 -26.90 28.97 3.86
CA VAL A 873 -28.11 29.72 4.22
C VAL A 873 -28.15 29.83 5.74
N ASN A 874 -28.20 31.07 6.26
CA ASN A 874 -28.15 31.35 7.71
C ASN A 874 -26.95 30.69 8.44
N GLY A 875 -25.81 30.56 7.76
CA GLY A 875 -24.57 29.99 8.33
C GLY A 875 -24.46 28.46 8.29
N ALA A 876 -25.47 27.74 7.78
CA ALA A 876 -25.46 26.28 7.61
C ALA A 876 -25.51 25.88 6.12
N LEU A 877 -24.91 24.73 5.79
CA LEU A 877 -25.01 24.09 4.47
C LEU A 877 -26.35 23.31 4.41
N PRO A 878 -27.34 23.73 3.59
CA PRO A 878 -28.61 23.04 3.49
C PRO A 878 -28.52 21.79 2.59
N ALA A 879 -29.46 20.86 2.76
CA ALA A 879 -29.74 19.86 1.74
C ALA A 879 -30.42 20.53 0.54
N TYR A 880 -29.86 20.36 -0.64
CA TYR A 880 -30.38 20.97 -1.87
C TYR A 880 -31.41 20.06 -2.55
N ALA A 881 -32.44 20.66 -3.16
CA ALA A 881 -33.33 19.92 -4.06
C ALA A 881 -32.54 19.40 -5.27
N PHE A 882 -33.01 18.31 -5.88
CA PHE A 882 -32.40 17.79 -7.09
C PHE A 882 -32.41 18.86 -8.21
N GLY A 883 -31.21 19.21 -8.68
CA GLY A 883 -31.01 20.25 -9.67
C GLY A 883 -31.02 21.69 -9.13
N ASP A 884 -31.00 21.93 -7.83
CA ASP A 884 -30.89 23.32 -7.32
C ASP A 884 -29.54 23.93 -7.74
N LEU A 885 -29.56 25.05 -8.46
CA LEU A 885 -28.36 25.73 -8.96
C LEU A 885 -27.43 26.19 -7.83
N ARG A 886 -27.98 26.50 -6.64
CA ARG A 886 -27.18 26.90 -5.47
C ARG A 886 -26.31 25.78 -4.94
N SER A 887 -26.61 24.53 -5.29
CA SER A 887 -25.80 23.41 -4.83
C SER A 887 -24.35 23.54 -5.29
N ARG A 888 -24.08 24.24 -6.40
CA ARG A 888 -22.74 24.42 -6.98
C ARG A 888 -22.07 25.75 -6.68
N CYS A 889 -22.58 26.48 -5.70
CA CYS A 889 -21.84 27.60 -5.16
C CYS A 889 -20.61 27.10 -4.40
N GLY A 890 -19.41 27.51 -4.80
CA GLY A 890 -18.17 27.25 -4.07
C GLY A 890 -18.06 28.10 -2.80
N ARG A 891 -18.51 29.35 -2.87
CA ARG A 891 -18.44 30.28 -1.74
C ARG A 891 -19.09 29.76 -0.46
N HIS A 892 -18.31 29.67 0.61
CA HIS A 892 -18.65 29.16 1.94
C HIS A 892 -18.95 27.65 2.03
N ASN A 893 -18.47 26.86 1.06
CA ASN A 893 -18.66 25.40 1.05
C ASN A 893 -17.68 24.67 2.00
N GLY A 894 -16.60 25.34 2.44
CA GLY A 894 -15.56 24.77 3.28
C GLY A 894 -14.61 23.79 2.57
N ALA A 895 -14.48 23.87 1.25
CA ALA A 895 -13.59 23.09 0.41
C ALA A 895 -12.71 24.03 -0.45
N VAL A 896 -11.56 23.52 -0.92
CA VAL A 896 -10.70 24.30 -1.82
C VAL A 896 -11.31 24.28 -3.22
N ASP A 897 -11.63 25.47 -3.75
CA ASP A 897 -12.02 25.61 -5.15
C ASP A 897 -10.85 26.12 -6.00
N THR A 898 -10.45 25.35 -7.01
CA THR A 898 -9.31 25.66 -7.87
C THR A 898 -9.44 25.02 -9.25
N GLU A 899 -8.97 25.74 -10.27
CA GLU A 899 -8.76 25.20 -11.62
C GLU A 899 -7.42 24.47 -11.77
N ASP A 900 -6.45 24.75 -10.90
CA ASP A 900 -5.13 24.12 -10.85
C ASP A 900 -5.25 22.61 -10.56
N GLN A 901 -5.02 21.79 -11.58
CA GLN A 901 -5.21 20.35 -11.55
C GLN A 901 -3.94 19.59 -11.20
N ASP A 902 -2.77 20.07 -11.61
CA ASP A 902 -1.50 19.38 -11.37
C ASP A 902 -0.64 20.00 -10.25
N GLY A 903 -1.12 21.10 -9.65
CA GLY A 903 -0.53 21.74 -8.49
C GLY A 903 0.71 22.56 -8.83
N ASP A 904 0.85 23.00 -10.08
CA ASP A 904 1.96 23.83 -10.54
C ASP A 904 1.74 25.34 -10.34
N PHE A 905 0.53 25.73 -9.94
CA PHE A 905 0.08 27.11 -9.73
C PHE A 905 0.15 28.00 -10.98
N LEU A 906 0.09 27.40 -12.17
CA LEU A 906 0.06 28.05 -13.46
C LEU A 906 -1.18 27.59 -14.24
N LEU A 907 -1.52 28.32 -15.29
CA LEU A 907 -2.66 27.96 -16.13
C LEU A 907 -2.22 27.09 -17.30
N ASP A 908 -2.80 25.90 -17.41
CA ASP A 908 -2.79 25.10 -18.63
C ASP A 908 -3.91 25.52 -19.59
N SER A 909 -3.53 26.19 -20.70
CA SER A 909 -4.44 26.70 -21.73
C SER A 909 -3.71 26.92 -23.05
N LEU A 910 -4.44 27.25 -24.13
CA LEU A 910 -3.87 27.55 -25.45
C LEU A 910 -2.82 28.69 -25.44
N ALA A 911 -2.86 29.58 -24.44
CA ALA A 911 -1.91 30.69 -24.27
C ALA A 911 -1.08 30.57 -22.97
N GLY A 912 -1.26 29.50 -22.21
CA GLY A 912 -0.65 29.24 -20.90
C GLY A 912 0.68 28.51 -20.97
N VAL A 913 0.98 27.71 -19.94
CA VAL A 913 2.26 26.99 -19.82
C VAL A 913 2.24 25.72 -20.67
N LYS A 914 1.18 24.90 -20.53
CA LYS A 914 0.92 23.79 -21.44
C LYS A 914 -0.14 24.20 -22.46
N THR A 915 0.26 24.27 -23.72
CA THR A 915 -0.56 24.79 -24.82
C THR A 915 -1.25 23.71 -25.65
N ARG A 916 -1.22 22.46 -25.19
CA ARG A 916 -1.87 21.32 -25.85
C ARG A 916 -2.47 20.34 -24.83
N GLU A 917 -3.65 19.83 -25.15
CA GLU A 917 -4.24 18.70 -24.43
C GLU A 917 -3.79 17.37 -25.05
N ASP A 918 -3.52 16.39 -24.20
CA ASP A 918 -3.17 15.01 -24.59
C ASP A 918 -4.10 14.07 -23.82
N PHE A 919 -5.13 13.52 -24.48
CA PHE A 919 -6.14 12.65 -23.84
C PHE A 919 -6.72 11.56 -24.75
N ALA A 920 -7.14 10.47 -24.11
CA ALA A 920 -7.99 9.42 -24.66
C ALA A 920 -9.46 9.71 -24.32
N ARG A 921 -10.29 9.86 -25.36
CA ARG A 921 -11.72 10.18 -25.26
C ARG A 921 -12.58 8.95 -25.49
N PHE A 922 -13.54 8.75 -24.61
CA PHE A 922 -14.62 7.78 -24.77
C PHE A 922 -15.93 8.50 -25.01
N VAL A 923 -16.71 8.02 -25.97
CA VAL A 923 -18.03 8.56 -26.27
C VAL A 923 -19.06 7.53 -25.84
N PHE A 924 -19.82 7.87 -24.81
CA PHE A 924 -20.88 7.02 -24.26
C PHE A 924 -22.24 7.69 -24.47
N PRO A 925 -23.00 7.31 -25.51
CA PRO A 925 -24.40 7.66 -25.62
C PRO A 925 -25.18 6.95 -24.49
N ILE A 926 -25.88 7.71 -23.66
CA ILE A 926 -26.61 7.15 -22.52
C ILE A 926 -27.73 6.27 -23.06
N GLY A 927 -27.76 5.01 -22.62
CA GLY A 927 -28.75 4.05 -23.08
C GLY A 927 -28.38 3.26 -24.33
N ASP A 928 -27.13 3.32 -24.79
CA ASP A 928 -26.61 2.54 -25.91
C ASP A 928 -26.55 1.04 -25.55
N ASP A 929 -27.32 0.23 -26.27
CA ASP A 929 -27.47 -1.20 -26.01
C ASP A 929 -26.19 -1.98 -26.35
N ARG A 930 -25.22 -1.39 -27.07
CA ARG A 930 -23.90 -2.02 -27.36
C ARG A 930 -23.07 -2.24 -26.11
N TYR A 931 -23.20 -1.37 -25.11
CA TYR A 931 -22.44 -1.43 -23.86
C TYR A 931 -23.26 -1.98 -22.68
N PHE A 932 -24.55 -2.24 -22.90
CA PHE A 932 -25.46 -2.70 -21.86
C PHE A 932 -25.10 -4.12 -21.40
N VAL A 933 -25.02 -4.32 -20.09
CA VAL A 933 -24.72 -5.63 -19.47
C VAL A 933 -25.97 -6.22 -18.83
N ARG A 934 -26.57 -5.49 -17.89
CA ARG A 934 -27.76 -5.93 -17.15
C ARG A 934 -28.44 -4.79 -16.39
N ASP A 935 -29.69 -5.02 -16.03
CA ASP A 935 -30.41 -4.19 -15.07
C ASP A 935 -30.02 -4.56 -13.62
N GLY A 936 -30.11 -3.56 -12.75
CA GLY A 936 -29.85 -3.65 -11.32
C GLY A 936 -31.14 -3.55 -10.53
N GLY A 937 -31.16 -2.75 -9.47
CA GLY A 937 -32.40 -2.42 -8.78
C GLY A 937 -33.31 -1.51 -9.62
N MET A 938 -34.50 -2.02 -9.94
CA MET A 938 -35.54 -1.31 -10.69
C MET A 938 -36.78 -1.10 -9.82
N VAL A 939 -37.39 0.09 -9.93
CA VAL A 939 -38.59 0.50 -9.20
C VAL A 939 -39.69 0.81 -10.22
N ALA A 940 -40.81 0.11 -10.13
CA ALA A 940 -41.96 0.39 -10.97
C ALA A 940 -42.54 1.77 -10.64
N VAL A 941 -42.77 2.58 -11.67
CA VAL A 941 -43.36 3.92 -11.54
C VAL A 941 -44.82 3.87 -11.94
N ARG A 942 -45.63 4.69 -11.28
CA ARG A 942 -47.03 4.90 -11.62
C ARG A 942 -47.26 6.37 -11.91
N ASP A 943 -48.11 6.65 -12.88
CA ASP A 943 -48.54 8.01 -13.19
C ASP A 943 -49.36 8.62 -12.03
N SER A 944 -49.73 9.89 -12.15
CA SER A 944 -50.57 10.59 -11.17
C SER A 944 -51.98 10.00 -11.01
N PHE A 945 -52.41 9.13 -11.93
CA PHE A 945 -53.68 8.42 -11.90
C PHE A 945 -53.54 6.98 -11.36
N GLY A 946 -52.33 6.55 -10.98
CA GLY A 946 -52.04 5.22 -10.45
C GLY A 946 -51.83 4.13 -11.50
N ASN A 947 -51.81 4.45 -12.79
CA ASN A 947 -51.54 3.49 -13.87
C ASN A 947 -50.03 3.20 -13.95
N PRO A 948 -49.61 2.00 -14.39
CA PRO A 948 -48.20 1.71 -14.63
C PRO A 948 -47.61 2.66 -15.67
N ASP A 949 -46.50 3.31 -15.35
CA ASP A 949 -45.80 4.27 -16.19
C ASP A 949 -44.31 3.92 -16.25
N GLY A 950 -44.02 2.68 -16.66
CA GLY A 950 -42.65 2.17 -16.78
C GLY A 950 -41.96 1.87 -15.45
N ALA A 951 -40.63 1.88 -15.46
CA ALA A 951 -39.79 1.63 -14.29
C ALA A 951 -38.53 2.49 -14.36
N SER A 952 -38.14 3.04 -13.21
CA SER A 952 -36.88 3.76 -13.03
C SER A 952 -35.88 2.88 -12.31
N GLY A 953 -34.60 2.93 -12.66
CA GLY A 953 -33.61 2.15 -11.94
C GLY A 953 -32.21 2.19 -12.53
N TRP A 954 -31.37 1.30 -12.00
CA TRP A 954 -29.95 1.22 -12.32
C TRP A 954 -29.69 0.25 -13.47
N ARG A 955 -28.85 0.65 -14.42
CA ARG A 955 -28.38 -0.20 -15.52
C ARG A 955 -26.87 -0.20 -15.58
N LEU A 956 -26.27 -1.39 -15.68
CA LEU A 956 -24.82 -1.55 -15.78
C LEU A 956 -24.40 -1.47 -17.23
N TYR A 957 -23.46 -0.57 -17.52
CA TYR A 957 -22.77 -0.47 -18.79
C TYR A 957 -21.30 -0.83 -18.64
N ARG A 958 -20.76 -1.54 -19.64
CA ARG A 958 -19.35 -1.92 -19.76
C ARG A 958 -18.84 -1.49 -21.13
N ILE A 959 -17.94 -0.51 -21.13
CA ILE A 959 -17.40 0.11 -22.33
C ILE A 959 -15.97 -0.38 -22.53
N PRO A 960 -15.62 -0.98 -23.69
CA PRO A 960 -14.25 -1.38 -24.00
C PRO A 960 -13.29 -0.18 -24.01
N PHE A 961 -12.27 -0.21 -23.16
CA PHE A 961 -11.34 0.91 -22.94
C PHE A 961 -10.32 1.09 -24.08
N ARG A 962 -10.18 0.13 -25.00
CA ARG A 962 -9.12 0.14 -26.03
C ARG A 962 -9.61 0.24 -27.47
N THR A 963 -10.83 -0.20 -27.75
CA THR A 963 -11.33 -0.31 -29.13
C THR A 963 -12.18 0.89 -29.52
N ASP A 964 -12.90 1.48 -28.56
CA ASP A 964 -13.85 2.57 -28.81
C ASP A 964 -13.30 3.93 -28.32
N THR A 965 -11.98 4.09 -28.39
CA THR A 965 -11.23 5.24 -27.85
C THR A 965 -10.76 6.15 -28.98
N LEU A 966 -10.96 7.45 -28.81
CA LEU A 966 -10.45 8.49 -29.70
C LEU A 966 -9.25 9.18 -29.03
N GLU A 967 -8.10 9.20 -29.69
CA GLU A 967 -6.91 9.86 -29.14
C GLU A 967 -6.75 11.29 -29.70
N GLN A 968 -6.43 12.22 -28.80
CA GLN A 968 -6.06 13.60 -29.11
C GLN A 968 -4.65 13.86 -28.60
N GLY A 969 -3.75 14.32 -29.48
CA GLY A 969 -2.37 14.60 -29.13
C GLY A 969 -1.49 13.34 -28.99
N SER A 970 -0.49 13.38 -28.10
CA SER A 970 0.45 12.28 -27.82
C SER A 970 0.10 11.62 -26.49
N VAL A 971 -1.02 10.88 -26.47
CA VAL A 971 -1.55 10.26 -25.26
C VAL A 971 -0.63 9.14 -24.76
N THR A 972 -0.35 9.14 -23.46
CA THR A 972 0.26 8.00 -22.77
C THR A 972 -0.71 7.47 -21.72
N LEU A 973 -1.25 6.27 -21.96
CA LEU A 973 -2.10 5.60 -20.97
C LEU A 973 -1.35 5.27 -19.67
N ARG A 974 -0.02 5.38 -19.65
CA ARG A 974 0.78 5.22 -18.43
C ARG A 974 0.81 6.48 -17.56
N GLN A 975 0.33 7.61 -18.05
CA GLN A 975 0.34 8.87 -17.31
C GLN A 975 -0.92 9.67 -17.60
N ILE A 976 -1.98 9.32 -16.88
CA ILE A 976 -3.27 10.01 -16.94
C ILE A 976 -3.42 10.85 -15.68
N GLN A 977 -3.53 12.17 -15.81
CA GLN A 977 -3.60 13.09 -14.66
C GLN A 977 -5.05 13.36 -14.24
N SER A 978 -5.93 13.55 -15.21
CA SER A 978 -7.29 14.01 -15.00
C SER A 978 -8.31 13.27 -15.86
N LEU A 979 -9.56 13.39 -15.46
CA LEU A 979 -10.74 13.01 -16.22
C LEU A 979 -11.62 14.25 -16.42
N ARG A 980 -11.83 14.67 -17.67
CA ARG A 980 -12.88 15.64 -18.02
C ARG A 980 -14.11 14.91 -18.54
N VAL A 981 -15.26 15.12 -17.91
CA VAL A 981 -16.56 14.65 -18.39
C VAL A 981 -17.30 15.80 -19.04
N THR A 982 -17.57 15.68 -20.34
CA THR A 982 -18.42 16.62 -21.07
C THR A 982 -19.76 15.97 -21.37
N ILE A 983 -20.85 16.58 -20.93
CA ILE A 983 -22.21 16.17 -21.30
C ILE A 983 -22.55 16.92 -22.58
N VAL A 984 -23.02 16.19 -23.60
CA VAL A 984 -23.54 16.79 -24.84
C VAL A 984 -24.95 16.28 -25.12
N THR A 985 -25.82 17.18 -25.56
CA THR A 985 -27.14 16.85 -26.09
C THR A 985 -27.33 17.59 -27.41
N PRO A 986 -27.83 16.92 -28.47
CA PRO A 986 -28.22 17.62 -29.69
C PRO A 986 -29.43 18.53 -29.44
N GLN A 987 -29.71 19.41 -30.41
CA GLN A 987 -30.96 20.16 -30.46
C GLN A 987 -32.12 19.18 -30.65
N ASN A 988 -32.86 18.92 -29.56
CA ASN A 988 -33.99 17.98 -29.57
C ASN A 988 -35.31 18.66 -29.20
N GLY A 989 -35.28 19.92 -28.77
CA GLY A 989 -36.47 20.74 -28.53
C GLY A 989 -37.09 21.28 -29.82
N PRO A 990 -38.39 21.63 -29.83
CA PRO A 990 -38.99 22.38 -30.92
C PRO A 990 -38.24 23.69 -31.14
N LEU A 991 -37.93 24.02 -32.40
CA LEU A 991 -37.22 25.26 -32.74
C LEU A 991 -37.85 26.49 -32.08
N GLY A 992 -37.02 27.36 -31.51
CA GLY A 992 -37.46 28.57 -30.83
C GLY A 992 -38.07 28.35 -29.44
N ARG A 993 -37.93 27.16 -28.84
CA ARG A 993 -38.38 26.88 -27.47
C ARG A 993 -37.21 26.38 -26.59
N PRO A 994 -37.18 26.76 -25.30
CA PRO A 994 -36.14 26.31 -24.38
C PRO A 994 -35.98 24.79 -24.36
N ASP A 995 -34.73 24.34 -24.24
CA ASP A 995 -34.43 22.91 -24.17
C ASP A 995 -34.99 22.26 -22.90
N PRO A 996 -35.46 21.01 -22.96
CA PRO A 996 -35.86 20.28 -21.77
C PRO A 996 -34.66 20.00 -20.85
N GLN A 997 -34.94 19.86 -19.55
CA GLN A 997 -33.92 19.40 -18.61
C GLN A 997 -33.54 17.94 -18.89
N VAL A 998 -32.25 17.66 -18.89
CA VAL A 998 -31.71 16.30 -19.02
C VAL A 998 -31.04 15.92 -17.70
N PHE A 999 -31.36 14.74 -17.18
CA PHE A 999 -30.79 14.27 -15.92
C PHE A 999 -30.57 12.76 -15.88
N PHE A 1000 -29.60 12.34 -15.08
CA PHE A 1000 -29.24 10.94 -14.81
C PHE A 1000 -28.36 10.87 -13.56
N GLY A 1001 -28.09 9.68 -13.06
CA GLY A 1001 -27.17 9.45 -11.93
C GLY A 1001 -26.09 8.45 -12.32
N LEU A 1002 -24.88 8.64 -11.81
CA LEU A 1002 -23.77 7.69 -11.97
C LEU A 1002 -23.46 7.05 -10.62
N ALA A 1003 -23.27 5.73 -10.61
CA ALA A 1003 -22.81 4.98 -9.46
C ALA A 1003 -21.72 3.98 -9.87
N ARG A 1004 -20.81 3.67 -8.93
CA ARG A 1004 -19.78 2.63 -9.10
C ARG A 1004 -19.02 2.72 -10.43
N VAL A 1005 -18.58 3.93 -10.77
CA VAL A 1005 -17.78 4.15 -11.96
C VAL A 1005 -16.38 3.59 -11.70
N ARG A 1006 -16.01 2.54 -12.44
CA ARG A 1006 -14.77 1.79 -12.25
C ARG A 1006 -14.03 1.54 -13.56
N LEU A 1007 -12.72 1.67 -13.51
CA LEU A 1007 -11.80 1.23 -14.56
C LEU A 1007 -11.34 -0.17 -14.22
N VAL A 1008 -11.81 -1.17 -14.97
CA VAL A 1008 -11.57 -2.60 -14.73
C VAL A 1008 -10.52 -3.09 -15.71
N GLY A 1009 -9.61 -3.94 -15.23
CA GLY A 1009 -8.59 -4.56 -16.06
C GLY A 1009 -7.99 -5.78 -15.37
N ALA A 1010 -7.03 -6.40 -16.05
CA ALA A 1010 -6.35 -7.57 -15.52
C ALA A 1010 -5.29 -7.17 -14.47
N THR A 1011 -5.23 -7.93 -13.37
CA THR A 1011 -4.05 -7.96 -12.48
C THR A 1011 -2.80 -8.47 -13.20
N TRP A 1012 -3.01 -9.27 -14.26
CA TRP A 1012 -1.99 -9.89 -15.09
C TRP A 1012 -1.34 -8.91 -16.07
N VAL A 1013 -0.03 -9.08 -16.27
CA VAL A 1013 0.70 -8.39 -17.33
C VAL A 1013 0.62 -9.22 -18.61
N LYS A 1014 0.01 -8.66 -19.66
CA LYS A 1014 0.03 -9.27 -20.99
C LYS A 1014 1.47 -9.24 -21.54
N ARG A 1015 2.16 -10.39 -21.54
CA ARG A 1015 3.57 -10.50 -21.97
C ARG A 1015 3.76 -10.80 -23.45
N ALA A 1016 2.71 -11.19 -24.16
CA ALA A 1016 2.75 -11.49 -25.59
C ALA A 1016 1.39 -11.16 -26.24
N ASP A 1017 1.43 -10.74 -27.51
CA ASP A 1017 0.22 -10.54 -28.33
C ASP A 1017 -0.43 -11.86 -28.75
N THR A 1018 0.33 -12.96 -28.66
CA THR A 1018 -0.12 -14.34 -28.86
C THR A 1018 -0.05 -15.11 -27.52
N PRO A 1019 -0.96 -16.07 -27.28
CA PRO A 1019 -0.90 -16.96 -26.12
C PRO A 1019 0.50 -17.56 -25.96
N ILE A 1020 0.96 -17.75 -24.72
CA ILE A 1020 2.24 -18.43 -24.47
C ILE A 1020 2.04 -19.92 -24.75
N PRO A 1021 2.73 -20.50 -25.74
CA PRO A 1021 2.63 -21.91 -26.07
C PRO A 1021 2.87 -22.78 -24.84
N GLY A 1022 1.88 -23.57 -24.43
CA GLY A 1022 1.99 -24.51 -23.31
C GLY A 1022 1.59 -23.97 -21.92
N LEU A 1023 1.32 -22.67 -21.79
CA LEU A 1023 0.71 -22.05 -20.60
C LEU A 1023 -0.71 -21.53 -20.90
N ALA A 1024 -0.92 -21.07 -22.13
CA ALA A 1024 -2.23 -20.85 -22.73
C ALA A 1024 -2.19 -21.56 -24.09
N GLY A 1025 -3.02 -22.60 -24.26
CA GLY A 1025 -2.91 -23.53 -25.38
C GLY A 1025 -2.78 -22.86 -26.76
N ASP A 1026 -1.82 -23.33 -27.55
CA ASP A 1026 -1.51 -22.79 -28.88
C ASP A 1026 -2.46 -23.25 -29.98
N ARG A 1027 -3.24 -24.30 -29.72
CA ARG A 1027 -4.38 -24.78 -30.50
C ARG A 1027 -5.29 -25.51 -29.51
N GLY A 1028 -6.57 -25.15 -29.51
CA GLY A 1028 -7.60 -25.84 -28.72
C GLY A 1028 -7.84 -27.27 -29.20
N SER A 1029 -6.96 -28.19 -28.84
CA SER A 1029 -7.25 -29.62 -28.75
C SER A 1029 -6.51 -30.15 -27.53
N GLY A 1030 -7.17 -30.08 -26.38
CA GLY A 1030 -6.64 -30.51 -25.10
C GLY A 1030 -6.45 -32.02 -25.05
N THR A 1031 -5.23 -32.44 -24.71
CA THR A 1031 -5.00 -33.69 -23.97
C THR A 1031 -4.31 -33.30 -22.67
N GLY A 1032 -5.07 -32.63 -21.82
CA GLY A 1032 -4.65 -32.10 -20.52
C GLY A 1032 -5.79 -31.27 -19.96
N GLU A 1033 -6.38 -31.74 -18.87
CA GLU A 1033 -7.53 -31.11 -18.23
C GLU A 1033 -7.02 -30.04 -17.26
N VAL A 1034 -7.28 -28.78 -17.55
CA VAL A 1034 -7.23 -27.68 -16.57
C VAL A 1034 -8.68 -27.34 -16.26
N ILE A 1035 -9.15 -27.79 -15.10
CA ILE A 1035 -10.48 -27.43 -14.61
C ILE A 1035 -10.34 -26.05 -13.96
N ALA A 1036 -10.56 -25.00 -14.74
CA ALA A 1036 -10.89 -23.68 -14.22
C ALA A 1036 -12.42 -23.62 -14.07
N ALA A 1037 -12.91 -23.77 -12.84
CA ALA A 1037 -14.32 -23.50 -12.54
C ALA A 1037 -14.43 -22.03 -12.13
N VAL A 1038 -15.12 -21.24 -12.96
CA VAL A 1038 -15.60 -19.90 -12.60
C VAL A 1038 -16.82 -20.04 -11.70
#